data_AF-A0AAV4BS53-F1
#
_entry.id   AF-A0AAV4BS53-F1
#
_cell.length_a   1.000
_cell.length_b   1.000
_cell.length_c   1.000
_cell.angle_alpha   90.00
_cell.angle_beta   90.00
_cell.angle_gamma   90.00
#
_symmetry.space_group_name_H-M   'P 1'
#
loop_
_entity.id
_entity.type
_entity.pdbx_description
1 polymer ?
#
loop_
_entity_poly.entity_id
_entity_poly.type
_entity_poly.pdbx_seq_one_letter_code
_entity_poly.pdbx_strand_id
1 'polypeptide(L)'
;MVLCGAFYPNFAIKEESDEGEAVKFLSNNDPSRTVMVKGLPTNQGILYEKQIKNVFSACWKDPPPIISFEESRAFITFPWKHGTLSEGKIHPAVYTAIKIRQLGIKMSIDLLDKDEMNKRLNELKKATANLQAVSDLRTNRLLADTDYSATTTPHSLINIDPQITALLISVTEVIECGHFWAQCDDSRTKEVLFKTQTALNNMSTPLQPLITKPLPGQLVAAPYQDGEECYYRGRIEEITTQRVPWARGAAATMSKALVFFVDFGNKEYIHLDRLRVLPIACQDLPFVALEFYLRGIRPSNVRCADGVWSPQANALFKSLTINKSFFAQVFSVVNETVRVDLVARYANGQEICLNDELMEQGFAERAEESFLSEQNHQWREDQRQGNLTRTKPGAWLNVPTPSKPDQGQHGTGRRKGRKVYLTGPTNPLEMSFSNMTLSGRQRVVKVDPESVNCVSIDDDPRNKFSRLMVASFIGLNPTGNSMVARNTTIMPQIPDLPALVTLLFTPYAEFRTDPHRKEYIGALCGLGYDEDNLPILPDHDIELTFETHFTTEDIALINEVRMAINIALGSDSAIQWEENIIYSIQEKARTSLLALLNKLKAPSEPKTFASLYEWNKVDPAYVLHHNLRDTTADSSHLLRLHNAISLVGDNVETNRKARGGTHQEPKNLLRHHAELECIANSHLRKPIHCELCHVTVTNSQILAIHIQTDRHLNMVKKMREAKKD
;
A
#
# COMPACT_ATOMS: atom_id res chain seq x y z
N MET A 1 11.89 -12.34 1.56
CA MET A 1 12.43 -13.62 1.07
C MET A 1 13.18 -14.42 2.14
N VAL A 2 14.24 -13.90 2.77
CA VAL A 2 14.99 -14.64 3.81
C VAL A 2 14.11 -15.14 4.95
N LEU A 3 13.25 -14.26 5.51
CA LEU A 3 12.29 -14.64 6.55
C LEU A 3 11.33 -15.75 6.09
N CYS A 4 10.92 -15.72 4.82
CA CYS A 4 10.01 -16.73 4.29
C CYS A 4 10.67 -18.11 4.21
N GLY A 5 11.94 -18.18 3.79
CA GLY A 5 12.69 -19.44 3.76
C GLY A 5 13.00 -19.97 5.16
N ALA A 6 13.36 -19.09 6.10
CA ALA A 6 13.69 -19.48 7.47
C ALA A 6 12.48 -20.04 8.25
N PHE A 7 11.27 -19.60 7.91
CA PHE A 7 10.05 -19.94 8.64
C PHE A 7 9.01 -20.67 7.79
N TYR A 8 9.39 -21.24 6.64
CA TYR A 8 8.49 -22.14 5.92
C TYR A 8 8.09 -23.32 6.83
N PRO A 9 6.80 -23.73 6.92
CA PRO A 9 5.62 -23.25 6.18
C PRO A 9 4.72 -22.31 7.01
N ASN A 10 5.25 -21.56 7.99
CA ASN A 10 4.49 -20.68 8.89
C ASN A 10 3.95 -19.43 8.19
N PHE A 11 3.07 -19.66 7.22
CA PHE A 11 2.49 -18.69 6.31
C PHE A 11 1.00 -18.56 6.58
N ALA A 12 0.52 -17.31 6.53
CA ALA A 12 -0.89 -17.00 6.62
C ALA A 12 -1.27 -15.99 5.54
N ILE A 13 -2.46 -16.15 4.96
CA ILE A 13 -3.00 -15.24 3.96
C ILE A 13 -4.03 -14.35 4.64
N LYS A 14 -3.96 -13.06 4.33
CA LYS A 14 -4.96 -12.07 4.74
C LYS A 14 -6.33 -12.44 4.14
N GLU A 15 -7.37 -12.43 4.94
CA GLU A 15 -8.74 -12.59 4.46
C GLU A 15 -9.18 -11.35 3.65
N GLU A 16 -10.05 -11.55 2.66
CA GLU A 16 -10.50 -10.46 1.80
C GLU A 16 -11.26 -9.40 2.60
N SER A 17 -10.98 -8.13 2.30
CA SER A 17 -11.68 -6.97 2.87
C SER A 17 -12.45 -6.24 1.77
N ASP A 18 -13.66 -5.77 2.10
CA ASP A 18 -14.50 -4.98 1.20
C ASP A 18 -14.57 -3.53 1.72
N GLU A 19 -14.03 -2.59 0.93
CA GLU A 19 -14.01 -1.17 1.26
C GLU A 19 -15.44 -0.60 1.36
N GLY A 20 -16.35 -1.01 0.49
CA GLY A 20 -17.74 -0.57 0.48
C GLY A 20 -18.50 -1.03 1.72
N GLU A 21 -18.29 -2.27 2.18
CA GLU A 21 -18.82 -2.75 3.45
C GLU A 21 -18.21 -2.01 4.64
N ALA A 22 -16.90 -1.74 4.61
CA ALA A 22 -16.20 -0.96 5.64
C ALA A 22 -16.78 0.47 5.76
N VAL A 23 -16.98 1.16 4.63
CA VAL A 23 -17.59 2.49 4.57
C VAL A 23 -19.03 2.46 5.11
N LYS A 24 -19.83 1.46 4.72
CA LYS A 24 -21.21 1.28 5.22
C LYS A 24 -21.22 1.02 6.73
N PHE A 25 -20.31 0.19 7.23
CA PHE A 25 -20.16 -0.13 8.66
C PHE A 25 -19.84 1.12 9.50
N LEU A 26 -19.08 2.06 8.92
CA LEU A 26 -18.72 3.33 9.54
C LEU A 26 -19.68 4.48 9.16
N SER A 27 -20.87 4.16 8.67
CA SER A 27 -21.93 5.13 8.34
C SER A 27 -21.47 6.22 7.36
N ASN A 28 -20.74 5.80 6.32
CA ASN A 28 -20.19 6.65 5.26
C ASN A 28 -19.04 7.57 5.70
N ASN A 29 -18.40 7.29 6.85
CA ASN A 29 -17.10 7.86 7.19
C ASN A 29 -15.98 7.05 6.53
N ASP A 30 -14.86 7.73 6.29
CA ASP A 30 -13.65 7.17 5.68
C ASP A 30 -12.97 6.14 6.61
N PRO A 31 -12.90 4.85 6.24
CA PRO A 31 -12.31 3.81 7.07
C PRO A 31 -10.81 3.99 7.33
N SER A 32 -10.08 4.68 6.45
CA SER A 32 -8.63 4.89 6.60
C SER A 32 -8.28 5.75 7.83
N ARG A 33 -9.24 6.52 8.32
CA ARG A 33 -9.03 7.52 9.37
C ARG A 33 -10.10 7.54 10.45
N THR A 34 -10.97 6.53 10.50
CA THR A 34 -12.11 6.51 11.42
C THR A 34 -12.11 5.24 12.28
N VAL A 35 -12.42 5.40 13.56
CA VAL A 35 -12.73 4.28 14.46
C VAL A 35 -14.12 4.45 15.05
N MET A 36 -14.79 3.32 15.33
CA MET A 36 -16.13 3.32 15.94
C MET A 36 -16.06 2.84 17.39
N VAL A 37 -16.84 3.48 18.26
CA VAL A 37 -17.17 2.98 19.60
C VAL A 37 -18.68 2.78 19.75
N LYS A 38 -19.06 1.80 20.57
CA LYS A 38 -20.45 1.44 20.88
C LYS A 38 -20.72 1.59 22.38
N GLY A 39 -22.00 1.54 22.74
CA GLY A 39 -22.44 1.54 24.14
C GLY A 39 -22.82 2.91 24.68
N LEU A 40 -22.98 3.91 23.80
CA LEU A 40 -23.54 5.21 24.19
C LEU A 40 -25.04 5.10 24.42
N PRO A 41 -25.63 5.93 25.30
CA PRO A 41 -27.07 6.04 25.40
C PRO A 41 -27.66 6.52 24.07
N THR A 42 -28.73 5.84 23.62
CA THR A 42 -29.33 6.03 22.29
C THR A 42 -29.72 7.48 22.05
N ASN A 43 -29.23 8.06 20.94
CA ASN A 43 -29.48 9.43 20.49
C ASN A 43 -29.03 10.53 21.48
N GLN A 44 -28.15 10.20 22.43
CA GLN A 44 -27.62 11.15 23.42
C GLN A 44 -26.10 11.34 23.31
N GLY A 45 -25.43 10.62 22.40
CA GLY A 45 -23.97 10.63 22.28
C GLY A 45 -23.35 12.02 22.16
N ILE A 46 -24.01 12.93 21.42
CA ILE A 46 -23.60 14.31 21.20
C ILE A 46 -23.34 15.10 22.50
N LEU A 47 -24.05 14.77 23.59
CA LEU A 47 -23.89 15.42 24.89
C LEU A 47 -22.54 15.09 25.56
N TYR A 48 -21.92 14.00 25.14
CA TYR A 48 -20.70 13.44 25.72
C TYR A 48 -19.47 13.63 24.82
N GLU A 49 -19.59 14.43 23.77
CA GLU A 49 -18.53 14.67 22.78
C GLU A 49 -17.19 15.07 23.41
N LYS A 50 -17.19 16.06 24.33
CA LYS A 50 -15.97 16.50 25.03
C LYS A 50 -15.34 15.38 25.86
N GLN A 51 -16.15 14.53 26.49
CA GLN A 51 -15.65 13.36 27.24
C GLN A 51 -15.03 12.34 26.28
N ILE A 52 -15.65 12.09 25.13
CA ILE A 52 -15.11 11.17 24.11
C ILE A 52 -13.79 11.70 23.56
N LYS A 53 -13.69 13.01 23.22
CA LYS A 53 -12.41 13.61 22.82
C LYS A 53 -11.29 13.40 23.83
N ASN A 54 -11.61 13.53 25.12
CA ASN A 54 -10.66 13.30 26.20
C ASN A 54 -10.24 11.82 26.31
N VAL A 55 -11.17 10.88 26.11
CA VAL A 55 -10.85 9.44 26.05
C VAL A 55 -9.84 9.13 24.94
N PHE A 56 -9.96 9.80 23.80
CA PHE A 56 -9.05 9.63 22.66
C PHE A 56 -7.86 10.60 22.64
N SER A 57 -7.63 11.39 23.71
CA SER A 57 -6.56 12.41 23.76
C SER A 57 -5.16 11.88 23.50
N ALA A 58 -4.90 10.60 23.75
CA ALA A 58 -3.63 9.96 23.41
C ALA A 58 -3.47 9.62 21.92
N CYS A 59 -4.57 9.50 21.18
CA CYS A 59 -4.57 9.13 19.76
C CYS A 59 -4.30 10.31 18.83
N TRP A 60 -4.62 11.52 19.28
CA TRP A 60 -4.53 12.72 18.46
C TRP A 60 -3.62 13.76 19.10
N LYS A 61 -3.06 14.65 18.28
CA LYS A 61 -2.27 15.80 18.74
C LYS A 61 -2.89 17.09 18.24
N ASP A 62 -2.81 17.29 16.94
CA ASP A 62 -3.39 18.40 16.20
C ASP A 62 -3.48 17.93 14.74
N PRO A 63 -4.65 17.96 14.09
CA PRO A 63 -5.92 18.53 14.55
C PRO A 63 -6.70 17.58 15.49
N PRO A 64 -7.65 18.12 16.29
CA PRO A 64 -8.55 17.30 17.12
C PRO A 64 -9.48 16.45 16.25
N PRO A 65 -9.93 15.27 16.75
CA PRO A 65 -10.79 14.39 16.00
C PRO A 65 -12.18 15.00 15.83
N ILE A 66 -12.79 14.71 14.69
CA ILE A 66 -14.18 15.02 14.38
C ILE A 66 -15.03 13.85 14.85
N ILE A 67 -16.08 14.12 15.63
CA ILE A 67 -16.93 13.06 16.18
C ILE A 67 -18.32 13.17 15.57
N SER A 68 -18.75 12.08 14.93
CA SER A 68 -20.11 11.91 14.44
C SER A 68 -20.84 10.83 15.25
N PHE A 69 -22.16 10.96 15.34
CA PHE A 69 -23.01 10.15 16.21
C PHE A 69 -24.21 9.60 15.45
N GLU A 70 -24.44 8.29 15.59
CA GLU A 70 -25.63 7.62 15.07
C GLU A 70 -26.13 6.63 16.12
N GLU A 71 -27.35 6.84 16.63
CA GLU A 71 -27.98 6.01 17.65
C GLU A 71 -27.13 5.85 18.93
N SER A 72 -26.54 4.67 19.15
CA SER A 72 -25.69 4.31 20.29
C SER A 72 -24.19 4.24 19.94
N ARG A 73 -23.84 4.73 18.75
CA ARG A 73 -22.51 4.68 18.15
C ARG A 73 -21.91 6.08 18.04
N ALA A 74 -20.61 6.17 18.24
CA ALA A 74 -19.82 7.32 17.85
C ALA A 74 -18.71 6.89 16.91
N PHE A 75 -18.47 7.70 15.89
CA PHE A 75 -17.40 7.55 14.93
C PHE A 75 -16.41 8.68 15.16
N ILE A 76 -15.16 8.31 15.44
CA ILE A 76 -14.06 9.22 15.73
C ILE A 76 -13.20 9.27 14.49
N THR A 77 -13.31 10.37 13.73
CA THR A 77 -12.60 10.61 12.48
C THR A 77 -11.40 11.50 12.76
N PHE A 78 -10.20 11.02 12.42
CA PHE A 78 -8.95 11.74 12.62
C PHE A 78 -8.61 12.54 11.35
N PRO A 79 -8.61 13.88 11.42
CA PRO A 79 -8.22 14.70 10.28
C PRO A 79 -6.71 14.64 10.05
N TRP A 80 -6.31 14.61 8.79
CA TRP A 80 -4.91 14.78 8.40
C TRP A 80 -4.50 16.24 8.58
N LYS A 81 -3.23 16.49 8.91
CA LYS A 81 -2.67 17.82 8.73
C LYS A 81 -2.59 18.11 7.23
N HIS A 82 -2.95 19.32 6.81
CA HIS A 82 -2.90 19.68 5.39
C HIS A 82 -1.51 19.46 4.81
N GLY A 83 -1.41 18.95 3.57
CA GLY A 83 -0.14 18.69 2.91
C GLY A 83 0.70 17.63 3.64
N THR A 84 0.05 16.67 4.30
CA THR A 84 0.67 15.40 4.68
C THR A 84 0.27 14.34 3.66
N LEU A 85 1.11 13.32 3.50
CA LEU A 85 0.85 12.19 2.62
C LEU A 85 -0.38 11.43 3.14
N SER A 86 -1.55 11.74 2.59
CA SER A 86 -2.83 11.26 3.11
C SER A 86 -3.42 10.11 2.28
N GLU A 87 -3.03 10.00 1.01
CA GLU A 87 -3.65 9.05 0.10
C GLU A 87 -3.14 7.62 0.34
N GLY A 88 -4.09 6.67 0.42
CA GLY A 88 -3.83 5.23 0.50
C GLY A 88 -3.21 4.77 1.83
N LYS A 89 -3.08 5.67 2.82
CA LYS A 89 -2.47 5.35 4.11
C LYS A 89 -3.50 5.39 5.23
N ILE A 90 -3.37 4.46 6.17
CA ILE A 90 -4.15 4.47 7.40
C ILE A 90 -3.61 5.53 8.36
N HIS A 91 -4.48 6.37 8.89
CA HIS A 91 -4.09 7.42 9.83
C HIS A 91 -3.49 6.81 11.11
N PRO A 92 -2.31 7.27 11.59
CA PRO A 92 -1.61 6.69 12.76
C PRO A 92 -2.47 6.60 14.04
N ALA A 93 -3.38 7.54 14.22
CA ALA A 93 -4.33 7.55 15.34
C ALA A 93 -5.28 6.34 15.35
N VAL A 94 -5.59 5.75 14.18
CA VAL A 94 -6.41 4.54 14.08
C VAL A 94 -5.67 3.38 14.74
N TYR A 95 -4.38 3.18 14.42
CA TYR A 95 -3.55 2.17 15.07
C TYR A 95 -3.49 2.36 16.58
N THR A 96 -3.30 3.61 17.02
CA THR A 96 -3.25 3.95 18.45
C THR A 96 -4.58 3.63 19.14
N ALA A 97 -5.71 3.97 18.51
CA ALA A 97 -7.04 3.68 19.02
C ALA A 97 -7.33 2.17 19.13
N ILE A 98 -6.92 1.37 18.14
CA ILE A 98 -7.05 -0.09 18.23
C ILE A 98 -6.15 -0.65 19.34
N LYS A 99 -4.95 -0.11 19.52
CA LYS A 99 -4.04 -0.53 20.60
C LYS A 99 -4.62 -0.24 21.99
N ILE A 100 -5.38 0.87 22.18
CA ILE A 100 -6.12 1.13 23.43
C ILE A 100 -7.05 -0.03 23.78
N ARG A 101 -7.80 -0.56 22.80
CA ARG A 101 -8.66 -1.74 22.99
C ARG A 101 -7.84 -2.98 23.36
N GLN A 102 -6.77 -3.25 22.61
CA GLN A 102 -5.94 -4.45 22.82
C GLN A 102 -5.27 -4.47 24.19
N LEU A 103 -4.91 -3.30 24.73
CA LEU A 103 -4.35 -3.14 26.08
C LEU A 103 -5.42 -3.24 27.19
N GLY A 104 -6.70 -3.38 26.83
CA GLY A 104 -7.80 -3.45 27.81
C GLY A 104 -8.05 -2.15 28.58
N ILE A 105 -7.60 -1.01 28.04
CA ILE A 105 -7.80 0.30 28.65
C ILE A 105 -9.29 0.62 28.63
N LYS A 106 -9.91 0.68 29.82
CA LYS A 106 -11.35 0.90 29.95
C LYS A 106 -11.71 2.34 29.58
N MET A 107 -12.55 2.48 28.56
CA MET A 107 -13.16 3.76 28.18
C MET A 107 -14.48 3.92 28.89
N SER A 108 -14.60 4.94 29.76
CA SER A 108 -15.84 5.22 30.50
C SER A 108 -16.30 6.65 30.33
N ILE A 109 -17.61 6.85 30.25
CA ILE A 109 -18.27 8.16 30.21
C ILE A 109 -19.11 8.32 31.48
N ASP A 110 -19.06 9.51 32.06
CA ASP A 110 -19.92 9.92 33.17
C ASP A 110 -21.24 10.46 32.62
N LEU A 111 -22.34 9.75 32.89
CA LEU A 111 -23.68 10.15 32.44
C LEU A 111 -24.16 11.39 33.18
N LEU A 112 -24.87 12.26 32.46
CA LEU A 112 -25.58 13.39 33.03
C LEU A 112 -26.79 12.93 33.86
N ASP A 113 -27.14 13.70 34.88
CA ASP A 113 -28.38 13.51 35.63
C ASP A 113 -29.60 13.67 34.70
N LYS A 114 -30.70 12.96 35.00
CA LYS A 114 -31.89 12.89 34.12
C LYS A 114 -32.45 14.28 33.77
N ASP A 115 -32.49 15.18 34.74
CA ASP A 115 -33.07 16.52 34.55
C ASP A 115 -32.18 17.39 33.65
N GLU A 116 -30.86 17.38 33.89
CA GLU A 116 -29.89 18.11 33.07
C GLU A 116 -29.79 17.53 31.65
N MET A 117 -29.85 16.21 31.51
CA MET A 117 -29.91 15.52 30.23
C MET A 117 -31.15 15.93 29.42
N ASN A 118 -32.34 15.89 30.03
CA ASN A 118 -33.58 16.29 29.38
C ASN A 118 -33.54 17.77 28.94
N LYS A 119 -32.98 18.65 29.79
CA LYS A 119 -32.81 20.07 29.49
C LYS A 119 -31.93 20.27 28.25
N ARG A 120 -30.72 19.70 28.24
CA ARG A 120 -29.77 19.83 27.10
C ARG A 120 -30.31 19.20 25.82
N LEU A 121 -31.00 18.06 25.93
CA LEU A 121 -31.60 17.42 24.76
C LEU A 121 -32.74 18.26 24.17
N ASN A 122 -33.53 18.93 25.00
CA ASN A 122 -34.56 19.85 24.53
C ASN A 122 -33.96 21.11 23.89
N GLU A 123 -32.86 21.64 24.43
CA GLU A 123 -32.09 22.74 23.81
C GLU A 123 -31.55 22.33 22.44
N LEU A 124 -30.95 21.13 22.33
CA LEU A 124 -30.49 20.58 21.05
C LEU A 124 -31.64 20.42 20.06
N LYS A 125 -32.78 19.84 20.48
CA LYS A 125 -33.96 19.69 19.61
C LYS A 125 -34.44 21.04 19.06
N LYS A 126 -34.44 22.10 19.89
CA LYS A 126 -34.79 23.46 19.45
C LYS A 126 -33.77 24.00 18.44
N ALA A 127 -32.47 23.81 18.70
CA ALA A 127 -31.41 24.24 17.78
C ALA A 127 -31.48 23.48 16.44
N THR A 128 -31.78 22.18 16.47
CA THR A 128 -31.87 21.34 15.26
C THR A 128 -33.18 21.52 14.50
N ALA A 129 -34.29 21.92 15.15
CA ALA A 129 -35.58 22.10 14.48
C ALA A 129 -35.51 23.15 13.35
N ASN A 130 -34.72 24.22 13.53
CA ASN A 130 -34.50 25.24 12.50
C ASN A 130 -33.65 24.73 11.33
N LEU A 131 -32.74 23.77 11.58
CA LEU A 131 -31.84 23.19 10.56
C LEU A 131 -32.53 22.05 9.78
N GLN A 132 -33.42 21.29 10.45
CA GLN A 132 -34.21 20.21 9.85
C GLN A 132 -35.36 20.72 8.97
N ALA A 133 -35.76 21.99 9.08
CA ALA A 133 -36.74 22.60 8.17
C ALA A 133 -36.21 22.81 6.74
N VAL A 134 -34.88 22.74 6.55
CA VAL A 134 -34.19 22.91 5.26
C VAL A 134 -33.78 21.56 4.63
N SER A 135 -33.91 20.46 5.38
CA SER A 135 -33.51 19.11 4.98
C SER A 135 -34.73 18.20 5.01
N ASP A 136 -35.14 17.65 3.86
CA ASP A 136 -36.35 16.82 3.70
C ASP A 136 -36.35 15.48 4.48
N LEU A 137 -35.35 15.21 5.33
CA LEU A 137 -35.21 13.94 6.05
C LEU A 137 -34.94 14.13 7.55
N ARG A 138 -35.75 13.48 8.40
CA ARG A 138 -35.46 13.28 9.82
C ARG A 138 -34.28 12.32 9.95
N THR A 139 -33.06 12.85 10.04
CA THR A 139 -31.85 12.07 10.23
C THR A 139 -31.44 12.00 11.71
N ASN A 140 -31.08 10.80 12.19
CA ASN A 140 -30.46 10.58 13.50
C ASN A 140 -28.93 10.68 13.44
N ARG A 141 -28.37 11.06 12.28
CA ARG A 141 -26.93 11.23 12.06
C ARG A 141 -26.53 12.66 12.41
N LEU A 142 -25.85 12.82 13.52
CA LEU A 142 -25.42 14.11 14.05
C LEU A 142 -23.90 14.25 13.94
N LEU A 143 -23.44 15.38 13.40
CA LEU A 143 -22.04 15.78 13.48
C LEU A 143 -21.90 16.80 14.61
N ALA A 144 -20.95 16.56 15.50
CA ALA A 144 -20.69 17.52 16.55
C ALA A 144 -19.86 18.69 16.03
N ASP A 145 -20.50 19.84 15.96
CA ASP A 145 -19.81 21.09 15.73
C ASP A 145 -19.18 21.51 17.06
N THR A 146 -17.93 21.09 17.25
CA THR A 146 -17.18 21.44 18.44
C THR A 146 -16.61 22.82 18.28
N ASP A 147 -16.39 23.51 19.40
CA ASP A 147 -15.55 24.71 19.55
C ASP A 147 -14.13 24.52 18.96
N TYR A 148 -14.01 24.31 17.65
CA TYR A 148 -12.92 24.75 16.81
C TYR A 148 -13.01 26.27 16.89
N SER A 149 -12.18 26.89 17.72
CA SER A 149 -12.16 28.34 17.84
C SER A 149 -11.90 28.95 16.46
N ALA A 150 -12.91 29.39 15.72
CA ALA A 150 -12.77 30.32 14.60
C ALA A 150 -11.60 30.03 13.61
N THR A 151 -11.17 28.77 13.42
CA THR A 151 -9.91 28.43 12.70
C THR A 151 -10.05 27.28 11.71
N THR A 152 -11.12 26.48 11.79
CA THR A 152 -11.84 26.11 10.56
C THR A 152 -13.00 27.07 10.46
N THR A 153 -12.66 28.30 10.10
CA THR A 153 -13.62 29.16 9.46
C THR A 153 -14.27 28.41 8.29
N PRO A 154 -15.48 28.80 7.87
CA PRO A 154 -16.11 28.35 6.62
C PRO A 154 -15.26 28.55 5.34
N HIS A 155 -13.99 28.94 5.46
CA HIS A 155 -13.07 29.39 4.42
C HIS A 155 -12.38 28.26 3.66
N SER A 156 -12.40 27.02 4.17
CA SER A 156 -11.74 25.86 3.53
C SER A 156 -12.70 24.81 2.96
N LEU A 157 -14.02 25.05 3.01
CA LEU A 157 -14.98 24.14 2.37
C LEU A 157 -14.84 24.24 0.85
N ILE A 158 -14.19 23.25 0.25
CA ILE A 158 -14.20 23.06 -1.20
C ILE A 158 -15.65 22.85 -1.65
N ASN A 159 -16.27 23.90 -2.15
CA ASN A 159 -17.62 23.86 -2.71
C ASN A 159 -17.54 24.06 -4.23
N ILE A 160 -17.05 23.02 -4.90
CA ILE A 160 -17.10 22.94 -6.36
C ILE A 160 -18.51 22.47 -6.72
N ASP A 161 -19.22 23.27 -7.52
CA ASP A 161 -20.53 22.91 -8.03
C ASP A 161 -20.45 21.52 -8.73
N PRO A 162 -21.35 20.58 -8.41
CA PRO A 162 -21.40 19.28 -9.07
C PRO A 162 -21.47 19.35 -10.60
N GLN A 163 -21.98 20.45 -11.18
CA GLN A 163 -22.05 20.66 -12.62
C GLN A 163 -20.69 21.04 -13.25
N ILE A 164 -19.72 21.53 -12.48
CA ILE A 164 -18.39 21.91 -12.97
C ILE A 164 -17.55 20.65 -13.19
N THR A 165 -17.22 20.37 -14.45
CA THR A 165 -16.39 19.21 -14.85
C THR A 165 -14.92 19.51 -15.03
N ALA A 166 -14.54 20.78 -15.18
CA ALA A 166 -13.15 21.16 -15.37
C ALA A 166 -12.85 22.50 -14.69
N LEU A 167 -11.68 22.59 -14.08
CA LEU A 167 -11.13 23.81 -13.51
C LEU A 167 -9.87 24.18 -14.28
N LEU A 168 -9.72 25.45 -14.65
CA LEU A 168 -8.43 25.97 -15.07
C LEU A 168 -7.65 26.29 -13.79
N ILE A 169 -6.48 25.67 -13.60
CA ILE A 169 -5.71 25.78 -12.37
C ILE A 169 -4.25 26.15 -12.66
N SER A 170 -3.59 26.76 -11.68
CA SER A 170 -2.14 26.96 -11.66
C SER A 170 -1.55 26.25 -10.44
N VAL A 171 -0.64 25.30 -10.70
CA VAL A 171 -0.01 24.49 -9.64
C VAL A 171 1.01 25.33 -8.90
N THR A 172 0.81 25.48 -7.58
CA THR A 172 1.62 26.33 -6.70
C THR A 172 2.60 25.54 -5.86
N GLU A 173 2.25 24.32 -5.44
CA GLU A 173 3.14 23.45 -4.66
C GLU A 173 2.92 21.98 -5.02
N VAL A 174 4.00 21.20 -5.04
CA VAL A 174 3.97 19.75 -5.32
C VAL A 174 4.51 19.01 -4.11
N ILE A 175 3.66 18.19 -3.49
CA ILE A 175 4.04 17.37 -2.33
C ILE A 175 4.75 16.11 -2.81
N GLU A 176 4.13 15.38 -3.74
CA GLU A 176 4.70 14.23 -4.42
C GLU A 176 4.06 14.06 -5.81
N CYS A 177 4.52 13.06 -6.56
CA CYS A 177 3.95 12.73 -7.85
C CYS A 177 2.45 12.48 -7.70
N GLY A 178 1.66 13.26 -8.42
CA GLY A 178 0.22 13.18 -8.36
C GLY A 178 -0.46 13.86 -7.17
N HIS A 179 0.26 14.34 -6.15
CA HIS A 179 -0.30 15.07 -5.00
C HIS A 179 0.23 16.52 -4.95
N PHE A 180 -0.65 17.49 -5.13
CA PHE A 180 -0.24 18.89 -5.30
C PHE A 180 -1.31 19.88 -4.83
N TRP A 181 -0.88 21.12 -4.64
CA TRP A 181 -1.73 22.28 -4.36
C TRP A 181 -1.80 23.18 -5.58
N ALA A 182 -2.98 23.71 -5.85
CA ALA A 182 -3.18 24.65 -6.94
C ALA A 182 -4.25 25.69 -6.62
N GLN A 183 -4.19 26.80 -7.35
CA GLN A 183 -5.18 27.87 -7.34
C GLN A 183 -6.03 27.80 -8.60
N CYS A 184 -7.34 28.09 -8.49
CA CYS A 184 -8.19 28.24 -9.67
C CYS A 184 -7.88 29.56 -10.39
N ASP A 185 -7.74 29.52 -11.71
CA ASP A 185 -7.58 30.70 -12.56
C ASP A 185 -8.95 31.32 -12.86
N ASP A 186 -9.59 31.85 -11.82
CA ASP A 186 -10.88 32.53 -11.88
C ASP A 186 -10.83 33.92 -11.22
N SER A 187 -11.83 34.74 -11.55
CA SER A 187 -11.91 36.12 -11.04
C SER A 187 -12.06 36.18 -9.52
N ARG A 188 -12.71 35.19 -8.90
CA ARG A 188 -12.95 35.15 -7.45
C ARG A 188 -11.64 34.93 -6.70
N THR A 189 -10.83 33.98 -7.15
CA THR A 189 -9.52 33.66 -6.60
C THR A 189 -8.57 34.85 -6.73
N LYS A 190 -8.54 35.48 -7.91
CA LYS A 190 -7.76 36.70 -8.15
C LYS A 190 -8.17 37.85 -7.22
N GLU A 191 -9.47 38.05 -7.00
CA GLU A 191 -9.97 39.09 -6.11
C GLU A 191 -9.55 38.86 -4.65
N VAL A 192 -9.64 37.62 -4.17
CA VAL A 192 -9.22 37.25 -2.80
C VAL A 192 -7.72 37.45 -2.61
N LEU A 193 -6.90 37.00 -3.56
CA LEU A 193 -5.46 37.20 -3.54
C LEU A 193 -5.09 38.68 -3.58
N PHE A 194 -5.74 39.48 -4.45
CA PHE A 194 -5.51 40.92 -4.54
C PHE A 194 -5.84 41.65 -3.23
N LYS A 195 -7.01 41.38 -2.65
CA LYS A 195 -7.44 41.95 -1.35
C LYS A 195 -6.45 41.59 -0.24
N THR A 196 -6.05 40.33 -0.20
CA THR A 196 -5.11 39.80 0.79
C THR A 196 -3.74 40.46 0.66
N GLN A 197 -3.16 40.45 -0.53
CA GLN A 197 -1.83 41.00 -0.78
C GLN A 197 -1.77 42.50 -0.48
N THR A 198 -2.80 43.25 -0.90
CA THR A 198 -2.91 44.69 -0.65
C THR A 198 -3.00 45.00 0.84
N ALA A 199 -3.78 44.23 1.60
CA ALA A 199 -3.94 44.46 3.03
C ALA A 199 -2.69 44.08 3.84
N LEU A 200 -1.98 43.02 3.46
CA LEU A 200 -0.80 42.53 4.19
C LEU A 200 0.47 43.36 3.93
N ASN A 201 0.60 43.95 2.74
CA ASN A 201 1.83 44.59 2.29
C ASN A 201 1.67 46.11 2.07
N ASN A 202 0.65 46.73 2.68
CA ASN A 202 0.47 48.18 2.63
C ASN A 202 1.49 48.89 3.53
N MET A 203 2.44 49.61 2.91
CA MET A 203 3.48 50.37 3.59
C MET A 203 2.94 51.47 4.52
N SER A 204 1.72 51.95 4.31
CA SER A 204 1.10 52.99 5.14
C SER A 204 0.55 52.45 6.47
N THR A 205 0.38 51.14 6.59
CA THR A 205 -0.20 50.47 7.76
C THR A 205 0.64 49.24 8.13
N PRO A 206 1.77 49.41 8.84
CA PRO A 206 2.65 48.31 9.16
C PRO A 206 1.96 47.27 10.06
N LEU A 207 2.20 45.99 9.76
CA LEU A 207 1.64 44.89 10.52
C LEU A 207 2.21 44.84 11.94
N GLN A 208 1.35 44.54 12.91
CA GLN A 208 1.74 44.45 14.31
C GLN A 208 2.41 43.10 14.63
N PRO A 209 3.45 43.07 15.49
CA PRO A 209 4.04 41.82 15.97
C PRO A 209 3.06 41.04 16.84
N LEU A 210 3.25 39.72 16.92
CA LEU A 210 2.49 38.89 17.87
C LEU A 210 2.90 39.22 19.31
N ILE A 211 1.93 39.68 20.12
CA ILE A 211 2.15 40.01 21.54
C ILE A 211 1.92 38.77 22.42
N THR A 212 0.97 37.93 22.02
CA THR A 212 0.65 36.68 22.72
C THR A 212 1.48 35.53 22.19
N LYS A 213 1.68 34.51 23.04
CA LYS A 213 2.35 33.29 22.62
C LYS A 213 1.56 32.65 21.46
N PRO A 214 2.19 32.41 20.30
CA PRO A 214 1.53 31.78 19.18
C PRO A 214 1.08 30.35 19.52
N LEU A 215 -0.01 29.90 18.92
CA LEU A 215 -0.56 28.56 19.09
C LEU A 215 -0.69 27.86 17.73
N PRO A 216 -0.52 26.53 17.66
CA PRO A 216 -0.95 25.74 16.50
C PRO A 216 -2.42 26.03 16.13
N GLY A 217 -2.71 26.05 14.84
CA GLY A 217 -4.00 26.44 14.26
C GLY A 217 -4.20 27.95 14.10
N GLN A 218 -3.40 28.81 14.76
CA GLN A 218 -3.57 30.26 14.67
C GLN A 218 -3.21 30.79 13.28
N LEU A 219 -4.09 31.62 12.72
CA LEU A 219 -3.83 32.38 11.51
C LEU A 219 -2.95 33.60 11.79
N VAL A 220 -1.93 33.79 10.96
CA VAL A 220 -0.91 34.82 11.09
C VAL A 220 -0.57 35.40 9.72
N ALA A 221 0.03 36.59 9.71
CA ALA A 221 0.75 37.07 8.54
C ALA A 221 2.22 36.64 8.66
N ALA A 222 2.72 35.97 7.63
CA ALA A 222 4.01 35.32 7.61
C ALA A 222 4.82 35.77 6.38
N PRO A 223 6.10 36.13 6.53
CA PRO A 223 6.93 36.51 5.39
C PRO A 223 7.31 35.28 4.57
N TYR A 224 7.33 35.44 3.25
CA TYR A 224 7.87 34.47 2.31
C TYR A 224 8.68 35.22 1.24
N GLN A 225 9.75 34.59 0.77
CA GLN A 225 10.67 35.19 -0.18
C GLN A 225 10.54 34.52 -1.55
N ASP A 226 9.84 35.19 -2.46
CA ASP A 226 9.73 34.83 -3.87
C ASP A 226 10.04 36.07 -4.73
N GLY A 227 11.33 36.44 -4.75
CA GLY A 227 11.79 37.76 -5.18
C GLY A 227 11.93 38.73 -4.01
N GLU A 228 11.03 39.72 -3.92
CA GLU A 228 10.95 40.63 -2.78
C GLU A 228 10.20 39.99 -1.61
N GLU A 229 10.66 40.22 -0.38
CA GLU A 229 10.01 39.68 0.80
C GLU A 229 8.65 40.34 1.04
N CYS A 230 7.59 39.55 0.97
CA CYS A 230 6.22 39.97 1.25
C CYS A 230 5.58 39.10 2.34
N TYR A 231 4.55 39.63 2.99
CA TYR A 231 3.71 38.90 3.93
C TYR A 231 2.54 38.24 3.22
N TYR A 232 2.26 37.01 3.62
CA TYR A 232 1.18 36.16 3.15
C TYR A 232 0.37 35.61 4.32
N ARG A 233 -0.82 35.08 4.05
CA ARG A 233 -1.62 34.39 5.07
C ARG A 233 -1.01 33.04 5.36
N GLY A 234 -0.71 32.81 6.63
CA GLY A 234 -0.17 31.57 7.13
C GLY A 234 -1.02 31.01 8.27
N ARG A 235 -1.01 29.69 8.43
CA ARG A 235 -1.50 28.99 9.61
C ARG A 235 -0.34 28.30 10.30
N ILE A 236 -0.20 28.50 11.61
CA ILE A 236 0.85 27.81 12.38
C ILE A 236 0.46 26.34 12.53
N GLU A 237 1.30 25.42 12.05
CA GLU A 237 1.08 23.96 12.12
C GLU A 237 1.84 23.31 13.29
N GLU A 238 3.00 23.86 13.64
CA GLU A 238 3.85 23.38 14.73
C GLU A 238 4.75 24.51 15.25
N ILE A 239 5.12 24.46 16.54
CA ILE A 239 6.12 25.37 17.13
C ILE A 239 7.26 24.52 17.69
N THR A 240 8.46 24.72 17.17
CA THR A 240 9.69 24.03 17.58
C THR A 240 10.58 25.00 18.33
N THR A 241 11.16 24.56 19.44
CA THR A 241 12.04 25.38 20.28
C THR A 241 13.37 24.67 20.49
N GLN A 242 14.47 25.29 20.07
CA GLN A 242 15.82 24.73 20.18
C GLN A 242 16.68 25.59 21.12
N ARG A 243 17.51 24.93 21.93
CA ARG A 243 18.54 25.59 22.73
C ARG A 243 19.78 25.78 21.87
N VAL A 244 20.19 27.03 21.70
CA VAL A 244 21.36 27.39 20.90
C VAL A 244 22.47 27.86 21.85
N PRO A 245 23.71 27.34 21.73
CA PRO A 245 24.84 27.84 22.49
C PRO A 245 25.12 29.30 22.12
N TRP A 246 25.07 30.22 23.09
CA TRP A 246 25.45 31.61 22.89
C TRP A 246 26.89 31.84 23.35
N ALA A 247 27.61 32.76 22.68
CA ALA A 247 29.03 33.07 22.88
C ALA A 247 29.44 33.56 24.30
N ARG A 248 28.54 33.56 25.29
CA ARG A 248 28.81 33.99 26.68
C ARG A 248 28.22 33.06 27.75
N GLY A 249 28.04 31.77 27.45
CA GLY A 249 27.73 30.75 28.46
C GLY A 249 26.27 30.67 28.94
N ALA A 250 25.37 31.57 28.49
CA ALA A 250 23.92 31.43 28.69
C ALA A 250 23.28 30.85 27.43
N ALA A 251 22.57 29.72 27.53
CA ALA A 251 21.85 29.15 26.38
C ALA A 251 20.74 30.11 25.92
N ALA A 252 20.77 30.55 24.67
CA ALA A 252 19.66 31.29 24.07
C ALA A 252 18.66 30.29 23.51
N THR A 253 17.37 30.60 23.66
CA THR A 253 16.30 29.76 23.12
C THR A 253 15.81 30.38 21.82
N MET A 254 15.93 29.67 20.70
CA MET A 254 15.31 30.09 19.44
C MET A 254 14.08 29.24 19.16
N SER A 255 12.95 29.92 18.95
CA SER A 255 11.69 29.29 18.57
C SER A 255 11.35 29.62 17.13
N LYS A 256 10.92 28.60 16.38
CA LYS A 256 10.41 28.70 15.01
C LYS A 256 9.02 28.08 14.97
N ALA A 257 8.16 28.60 14.10
CA ALA A 257 6.89 27.99 13.74
C ALA A 257 7.00 27.39 12.33
N LEU A 258 6.49 26.17 12.14
CA LEU A 258 6.16 25.67 10.81
C LEU A 258 4.84 26.34 10.39
N VAL A 259 4.88 27.12 9.33
CA VAL A 259 3.73 27.87 8.81
C VAL A 259 3.29 27.26 7.49
N PHE A 260 2.00 26.94 7.37
CA PHE A 260 1.34 26.55 6.12
C PHE A 260 0.72 27.79 5.46
N PHE A 261 1.13 28.10 4.24
CA PHE A 261 0.59 29.24 3.49
C PHE A 261 -0.73 28.86 2.84
N VAL A 262 -1.84 29.25 3.48
CA VAL A 262 -3.21 28.78 3.15
C VAL A 262 -3.67 29.11 1.73
N ASP A 263 -3.00 30.06 1.09
CA ASP A 263 -3.31 30.49 -0.28
C ASP A 263 -2.42 29.83 -1.34
N PHE A 264 -1.36 29.13 -0.94
CA PHE A 264 -0.37 28.55 -1.88
C PHE A 264 -0.05 27.06 -1.64
N GLY A 265 -0.29 26.55 -0.42
CA GLY A 265 -0.11 25.14 -0.08
C GLY A 265 1.29 24.75 0.39
N ASN A 266 2.29 25.61 0.22
CA ASN A 266 3.65 25.38 0.71
C ASN A 266 3.77 25.59 2.23
N LYS A 267 4.85 25.05 2.83
CA LYS A 267 5.16 25.17 4.26
C LYS A 267 6.58 25.68 4.48
N GLU A 268 6.78 26.53 5.48
CA GLU A 268 8.12 27.00 5.85
C GLU A 268 8.31 27.22 7.35
N TYR A 269 9.55 27.04 7.83
CA TYR A 269 9.93 27.34 9.19
C TYR A 269 10.30 28.82 9.36
N ILE A 270 9.47 29.56 10.07
CA ILE A 270 9.60 31.00 10.28
C ILE A 270 9.88 31.30 11.75
N HIS A 271 10.82 32.20 12.02
CA HIS A 271 11.07 32.65 13.40
C HIS A 271 9.87 33.41 13.96
N LEU A 272 9.54 33.18 15.24
CA LEU A 272 8.32 33.73 15.85
C LEU A 272 8.28 35.27 15.84
N ASP A 273 9.44 35.93 15.92
CA ASP A 273 9.61 37.39 15.85
C ASP A 273 9.29 37.98 14.48
N ARG A 274 9.25 37.15 13.43
CA ARG A 274 8.89 37.53 12.07
C ARG A 274 7.41 37.34 11.77
N LEU A 275 6.67 36.65 12.64
CA LEU A 275 5.21 36.51 12.50
C LEU A 275 4.50 37.80 12.92
N ARG A 276 3.37 38.07 12.26
CA ARG A 276 2.55 39.25 12.48
C ARG A 276 1.09 38.89 12.71
N VAL A 277 0.36 39.76 13.40
CA VAL A 277 -1.09 39.65 13.58
C VAL A 277 -1.76 39.74 12.21
N LEU A 278 -2.65 38.79 11.90
CA LEU A 278 -3.42 38.81 10.67
C LEU A 278 -4.53 39.89 10.75
N PRO A 279 -4.59 40.87 9.83
CA PRO A 279 -5.66 41.87 9.82
C PRO A 279 -7.05 41.24 9.69
N ILE A 280 -8.06 41.82 10.35
CA ILE A 280 -9.45 41.32 10.34
C ILE A 280 -9.99 41.17 8.90
N ALA A 281 -9.65 42.12 8.03
CA ALA A 281 -10.04 42.08 6.60
C ALA A 281 -9.54 40.83 5.85
N CYS A 282 -8.53 40.14 6.37
CA CYS A 282 -7.95 38.93 5.80
C CYS A 282 -8.39 37.64 6.52
N GLN A 283 -8.96 37.76 7.72
CA GLN A 283 -9.39 36.61 8.53
C GLN A 283 -10.60 35.94 7.91
N ASP A 284 -11.55 36.74 7.39
CA ASP A 284 -12.83 36.25 6.86
C ASP A 284 -12.80 35.82 5.37
N LEU A 285 -11.62 35.84 4.74
CA LEU A 285 -11.47 35.51 3.33
C LEU A 285 -11.26 33.99 3.13
N PRO A 286 -11.87 33.37 2.09
CA PRO A 286 -11.68 31.94 1.80
C PRO A 286 -10.21 31.63 1.50
N PHE A 287 -9.75 30.43 1.85
CA PHE A 287 -8.44 29.93 1.43
C PHE A 287 -8.53 29.53 -0.04
N VAL A 288 -7.54 29.93 -0.84
CA VAL A 288 -7.62 29.74 -2.30
C VAL A 288 -6.74 28.62 -2.85
N ALA A 289 -5.83 28.07 -2.06
CA ALA A 289 -5.14 26.84 -2.44
C ALA A 289 -6.04 25.64 -2.16
N LEU A 290 -6.29 24.87 -3.21
CA LEU A 290 -7.02 23.61 -3.14
C LEU A 290 -6.05 22.44 -3.26
N GLU A 291 -6.32 21.37 -2.53
CA GLU A 291 -5.51 20.15 -2.55
C GLU A 291 -6.05 19.18 -3.62
N PHE A 292 -5.15 18.71 -4.49
CA PHE A 292 -5.46 17.85 -5.63
C PHE A 292 -4.69 16.53 -5.58
N TYR A 293 -5.34 15.49 -6.07
CA TYR A 293 -4.71 14.21 -6.38
C TYR A 293 -5.05 13.78 -7.81
N LEU A 294 -4.05 13.27 -8.53
CA LEU A 294 -4.28 12.60 -9.80
C LEU A 294 -5.06 11.31 -9.55
N ARG A 295 -6.15 11.13 -10.28
CA ARG A 295 -6.98 9.94 -10.15
C ARG A 295 -6.40 8.75 -10.89
N GLY A 296 -6.81 7.56 -10.46
CA GLY A 296 -6.65 6.32 -11.21
C GLY A 296 -5.21 5.82 -11.34
N ILE A 297 -4.27 6.40 -10.58
CA ILE A 297 -2.86 6.05 -10.61
C ILE A 297 -2.31 5.79 -9.21
N ARG A 298 -1.26 4.96 -9.14
CA ARG A 298 -0.46 4.70 -7.93
C ARG A 298 1.01 4.54 -8.30
N PRO A 299 1.95 4.61 -7.33
CA PRO A 299 3.36 4.30 -7.60
C PRO A 299 3.51 2.93 -8.25
N SER A 300 4.45 2.79 -9.19
CA SER A 300 4.74 1.48 -9.78
C SER A 300 5.22 0.49 -8.70
N ASN A 301 4.57 -0.67 -8.61
CA ASN A 301 4.93 -1.74 -7.68
C ASN A 301 6.36 -2.27 -7.90
N VAL A 302 6.85 -2.15 -9.14
CA VAL A 302 8.20 -2.57 -9.53
C VAL A 302 9.26 -1.56 -9.09
N ARG A 303 9.02 -0.27 -9.35
CA ARG A 303 9.99 0.79 -9.00
C ARG A 303 9.90 1.22 -7.53
N CYS A 304 8.75 0.98 -6.90
CA CYS A 304 8.36 1.49 -5.60
C CYS A 304 7.73 0.36 -4.75
N ALA A 305 8.54 -0.63 -4.34
CA ALA A 305 8.05 -1.79 -3.59
C ALA A 305 7.48 -1.45 -2.20
N ASP A 306 7.79 -0.27 -1.68
CA ASP A 306 7.25 0.29 -0.44
C ASP A 306 5.97 1.12 -0.65
N GLY A 307 5.50 1.22 -1.91
CA GLY A 307 4.33 2.02 -2.26
C GLY A 307 4.56 3.53 -2.16
N VAL A 308 5.82 3.99 -2.21
CA VAL A 308 6.17 5.43 -2.16
C VAL A 308 6.67 5.89 -3.52
N TRP A 309 6.17 7.01 -4.02
CA TRP A 309 6.61 7.56 -5.31
C TRP A 309 8.13 7.75 -5.37
N SER A 310 8.75 7.21 -6.42
CA SER A 310 10.19 7.33 -6.63
C SER A 310 10.63 8.81 -6.70
N PRO A 311 11.85 9.16 -6.23
CA PRO A 311 12.38 10.52 -6.35
C PRO A 311 12.38 11.05 -7.78
N GLN A 312 12.59 10.17 -8.77
CA GLN A 312 12.57 10.49 -10.19
C GLN A 312 11.15 10.89 -10.66
N ALA A 313 10.12 10.14 -10.25
CA ALA A 313 8.73 10.47 -10.53
C ALA A 313 8.35 11.83 -9.93
N ASN A 314 8.75 12.07 -8.68
CA ASN A 314 8.51 13.34 -7.98
C ASN A 314 9.18 14.52 -8.69
N ALA A 315 10.46 14.37 -9.07
CA ALA A 315 11.21 15.40 -9.77
C ALA A 315 10.62 15.70 -11.16
N LEU A 316 10.26 14.65 -11.92
CA LEU A 316 9.61 14.78 -13.22
C LEU A 316 8.29 15.54 -13.08
N PHE A 317 7.39 15.05 -12.22
CA PHE A 317 6.08 15.67 -12.02
C PHE A 317 6.19 17.13 -11.60
N LYS A 318 7.10 17.45 -10.67
CA LYS A 318 7.37 18.83 -10.25
C LYS A 318 7.85 19.70 -11.41
N SER A 319 8.77 19.22 -12.24
CA SER A 319 9.27 19.96 -13.41
C SER A 319 8.21 20.19 -14.49
N LEU A 320 7.26 19.24 -14.61
CA LEU A 320 6.17 19.34 -15.56
C LEU A 320 5.10 20.32 -15.10
N THR A 321 4.83 20.42 -13.80
CA THR A 321 3.63 21.09 -13.28
C THR A 321 3.86 22.47 -12.67
N ILE A 322 4.97 22.68 -11.95
CA ILE A 322 5.12 23.89 -11.14
C ILE A 322 5.09 25.16 -11.99
N ASN A 323 4.36 26.18 -11.53
CA ASN A 323 4.19 27.48 -12.20
C ASN A 323 3.63 27.39 -13.63
N LYS A 324 2.85 26.34 -13.94
CA LYS A 324 2.15 26.19 -15.23
C LYS A 324 0.66 26.01 -15.00
N SER A 325 -0.12 26.35 -16.04
CA SER A 325 -1.57 26.23 -16.03
C SER A 325 -2.05 24.94 -16.69
N PHE A 326 -3.07 24.33 -16.10
CA PHE A 326 -3.64 23.05 -16.55
C PHE A 326 -5.17 23.07 -16.49
N PHE A 327 -5.78 22.25 -17.32
CA PHE A 327 -7.18 21.87 -17.16
C PHE A 327 -7.25 20.67 -16.23
N ALA A 328 -7.80 20.86 -15.05
CA ALA A 328 -8.05 19.79 -14.09
C ALA A 328 -9.49 19.28 -14.28
N GLN A 329 -9.65 18.13 -14.92
CA GLN A 329 -10.95 17.51 -15.13
C GLN A 329 -11.39 16.86 -13.81
N VAL A 330 -12.43 17.41 -13.19
CA VAL A 330 -12.84 17.04 -11.83
C VAL A 330 -13.63 15.73 -11.86
N PHE A 331 -13.05 14.70 -11.26
CA PHE A 331 -13.68 13.40 -11.08
C PHE A 331 -14.55 13.38 -9.82
N SER A 332 -13.94 13.63 -8.66
CA SER A 332 -14.63 13.60 -7.37
C SER A 332 -14.07 14.66 -6.41
N VAL A 333 -14.87 15.00 -5.39
CA VAL A 333 -14.50 15.91 -4.30
C VAL A 333 -14.86 15.26 -2.97
N VAL A 334 -13.85 14.76 -2.27
CA VAL A 334 -13.99 13.98 -1.02
C VAL A 334 -12.99 14.51 0.00
N ASN A 335 -13.43 14.67 1.26
CA ASN A 335 -12.56 15.07 2.37
C ASN A 335 -11.74 16.36 2.12
N GLU A 336 -12.32 17.37 1.46
CA GLU A 336 -11.61 18.61 1.08
C GLU A 336 -10.42 18.41 0.13
N THR A 337 -10.46 17.33 -0.65
CA THR A 337 -9.49 17.06 -1.73
C THR A 337 -10.21 16.85 -3.05
N VAL A 338 -9.56 17.20 -4.16
CA VAL A 338 -10.13 17.14 -5.50
C VAL A 338 -9.38 16.09 -6.32
N ARG A 339 -10.10 15.08 -6.83
CA ARG A 339 -9.55 14.05 -7.73
C ARG A 339 -9.70 14.47 -9.17
N VAL A 340 -8.60 14.42 -9.93
CA VAL A 340 -8.58 14.99 -11.28
C VAL A 340 -7.79 14.17 -12.30
N ASP A 341 -8.21 14.24 -13.55
CA ASP A 341 -7.32 14.05 -14.70
C ASP A 341 -6.68 15.41 -15.03
N LEU A 342 -5.35 15.47 -15.06
CA LEU A 342 -4.62 16.72 -15.24
C LEU A 342 -4.14 16.86 -16.70
N VAL A 343 -4.73 17.80 -17.43
CA VAL A 343 -4.52 17.95 -18.87
C VAL A 343 -3.75 19.23 -19.17
N ALA A 344 -2.59 19.09 -19.81
CA ALA A 344 -1.85 20.19 -20.41
C ALA A 344 -2.37 20.46 -21.82
N ARG A 345 -2.72 21.71 -22.13
CA ARG A 345 -3.10 22.13 -23.49
C ARG A 345 -2.04 23.08 -24.05
N TYR A 346 -1.44 22.70 -25.16
CA TYR A 346 -0.39 23.47 -25.83
C TYR A 346 -0.96 24.39 -26.91
N ALA A 347 -0.20 25.40 -27.31
CA ALA A 347 -0.63 26.39 -28.31
C ALA A 347 -0.93 25.80 -29.69
N ASN A 348 -0.35 24.63 -30.00
CA ASN A 348 -0.62 23.86 -31.23
C ASN A 348 -1.94 23.06 -31.17
N GLY A 349 -2.70 23.15 -30.07
CA GLY A 349 -3.94 22.40 -29.86
C GLY A 349 -3.73 20.98 -29.33
N GLN A 350 -2.49 20.53 -29.11
CA GLN A 350 -2.21 19.23 -28.52
C GLN A 350 -2.61 19.22 -27.04
N GLU A 351 -3.23 18.12 -26.62
CA GLU A 351 -3.56 17.85 -25.22
C GLU A 351 -2.76 16.64 -24.73
N ILE A 352 -2.14 16.76 -23.56
CA ILE A 352 -1.42 15.69 -22.89
C ILE A 352 -2.02 15.50 -21.51
N CYS A 353 -2.51 14.28 -21.23
CA CYS A 353 -2.95 13.87 -19.91
C CYS A 353 -1.71 13.42 -19.10
N LEU A 354 -1.42 14.12 -18.00
CA LEU A 354 -0.25 13.80 -17.18
C LEU A 354 -0.41 12.45 -16.47
N ASN A 355 -1.64 12.01 -16.19
CA ASN A 355 -1.91 10.69 -15.61
C ASN A 355 -1.42 9.58 -16.55
N ASP A 356 -1.74 9.69 -17.85
CA ASP A 356 -1.36 8.73 -18.87
C ASP A 356 0.15 8.77 -19.14
N GLU A 357 0.74 9.96 -19.22
CA GLU A 357 2.19 10.13 -19.39
C GLU A 357 3.00 9.44 -18.28
N LEU A 358 2.55 9.53 -17.02
CA LEU A 358 3.20 8.86 -15.89
C LEU A 358 3.12 7.34 -16.00
N MET A 359 2.03 6.80 -16.53
CA MET A 359 1.86 5.36 -16.79
C MET A 359 2.73 4.90 -17.96
N GLU A 360 2.75 5.65 -19.07
CA GLU A 360 3.56 5.34 -20.26
C GLU A 360 5.07 5.34 -19.95
N GLN A 361 5.53 6.25 -19.09
CA GLN A 361 6.93 6.28 -18.62
C GLN A 361 7.25 5.23 -17.53
N GLY A 362 6.25 4.45 -17.10
CA GLY A 362 6.38 3.41 -16.09
C GLY A 362 6.66 3.94 -14.68
N PHE A 363 6.33 5.20 -14.39
CA PHE A 363 6.39 5.76 -13.04
C PHE A 363 5.15 5.43 -12.22
N ALA A 364 4.00 5.29 -12.90
CA ALA A 364 2.73 4.96 -12.31
C ALA A 364 2.15 3.65 -12.84
N GLU A 365 1.29 3.02 -12.04
CA GLU A 365 0.41 1.93 -12.46
C GLU A 365 -1.05 2.34 -12.28
N ARG A 366 -1.95 1.71 -13.04
CA ARG A 366 -3.40 1.92 -12.89
C ARG A 366 -3.84 1.50 -11.49
N ALA A 367 -4.66 2.34 -10.87
CA ALA A 367 -5.29 2.09 -9.58
C ALA A 367 -6.79 2.34 -9.65
N GLU A 368 -7.55 1.64 -8.82
CA GLU A 368 -8.96 1.94 -8.61
C GLU A 368 -9.13 3.10 -7.63
N GLU A 369 -10.13 3.94 -7.86
CA GLU A 369 -10.49 5.00 -6.94
C GLU A 369 -11.12 4.44 -5.66
N SER A 370 -11.02 5.19 -4.56
CA SER A 370 -11.67 4.78 -3.30
C SER A 370 -13.18 4.71 -3.46
N PHE A 371 -13.84 3.86 -2.67
CA PHE A 371 -15.29 3.74 -2.68
C PHE A 371 -16.00 5.09 -2.48
N LEU A 372 -15.46 5.95 -1.60
CA LEU A 372 -16.00 7.30 -1.38
C LEU A 372 -15.81 8.22 -2.59
N SER A 373 -14.69 8.11 -3.30
CA SER A 373 -14.41 8.85 -4.54
C SER A 373 -15.38 8.45 -5.65
N GLU A 374 -15.54 7.14 -5.89
CA GLU A 374 -16.48 6.61 -6.88
C GLU A 374 -17.94 6.97 -6.56
N GLN A 375 -18.35 6.82 -5.29
CA GLN A 375 -19.69 7.21 -4.84
C GLN A 375 -19.96 8.71 -5.07
N ASN A 376 -18.97 9.56 -4.85
CA ASN A 376 -19.06 10.99 -5.09
C ASN A 376 -19.12 11.32 -6.58
N HIS A 377 -18.28 10.68 -7.40
CA HIS A 377 -18.30 10.83 -8.86
C HIS A 377 -19.68 10.47 -9.43
N GLN A 378 -20.22 9.31 -9.07
CA GLN A 378 -21.55 8.89 -9.50
C GLN A 378 -22.64 9.89 -9.09
N TRP A 379 -22.56 10.44 -7.87
CA TRP A 379 -23.50 11.47 -7.45
C TRP A 379 -23.39 12.75 -8.30
N ARG A 380 -22.18 13.18 -8.67
CA ARG A 380 -21.98 14.37 -9.54
C ARG A 380 -22.54 14.12 -10.95
N GLU A 381 -22.36 12.92 -11.50
CA GLU A 381 -22.98 12.54 -12.78
C GLU A 381 -24.51 12.50 -12.71
N ASP A 382 -25.09 11.97 -11.64
CA ASP A 382 -26.54 11.98 -11.45
C ASP A 382 -27.11 13.40 -11.41
N GLN A 383 -26.43 14.33 -10.73
CA GLN A 383 -26.82 15.75 -10.69
C GLN A 383 -26.79 16.39 -12.09
N ARG A 384 -25.78 16.07 -12.91
CA ARG A 384 -25.66 16.54 -14.30
C ARG A 384 -26.77 16.00 -15.21
N GLN A 385 -27.21 14.77 -14.96
CA GLN A 385 -28.31 14.13 -15.70
C GLN A 385 -29.71 14.58 -15.23
N GLY A 386 -29.80 15.48 -14.24
CA GLY A 386 -31.07 16.00 -13.73
C GLY A 386 -31.77 15.09 -12.72
N ASN A 387 -31.10 14.05 -12.20
CA ASN A 387 -31.61 13.16 -11.16
C ASN A 387 -31.46 13.81 -9.77
N LEU A 388 -32.28 14.84 -9.50
CA LEU A 388 -32.22 15.68 -8.29
C LEU A 388 -32.66 14.98 -6.98
N THR A 389 -33.12 13.74 -7.03
CA THR A 389 -33.69 13.04 -5.86
C THR A 389 -32.66 12.44 -4.89
N ARG A 390 -31.37 12.36 -5.26
CA ARG A 390 -30.31 11.84 -4.38
C ARG A 390 -29.61 12.95 -3.61
N THR A 391 -29.83 12.99 -2.29
CA THR A 391 -29.01 13.77 -1.35
C THR A 391 -27.54 13.36 -1.44
N LYS A 392 -26.62 14.32 -1.23
CA LYS A 392 -25.17 14.06 -1.19
C LYS A 392 -24.88 12.87 -0.26
N PRO A 393 -24.19 11.82 -0.74
CA PRO A 393 -23.88 10.65 0.07
C PRO A 393 -23.11 11.04 1.34
N GLY A 394 -23.47 10.43 2.48
CA GLY A 394 -22.79 10.67 3.76
C GLY A 394 -23.05 12.02 4.41
N ALA A 395 -24.14 12.72 4.07
CA ALA A 395 -24.51 13.96 4.74
C ALA A 395 -24.83 13.75 6.23
N TRP A 396 -24.21 14.57 7.09
CA TRP A 396 -24.47 14.63 8.53
C TRP A 396 -25.14 15.96 8.87
N LEU A 397 -26.03 15.95 9.87
CA LEU A 397 -26.61 17.18 10.41
C LEU A 397 -25.60 17.82 11.37
N ASN A 398 -25.04 18.97 11.01
CA ASN A 398 -24.16 19.73 11.89
C ASN A 398 -24.96 20.32 13.05
N VAL A 399 -24.55 20.03 14.28
CA VAL A 399 -25.22 20.53 15.47
C VAL A 399 -24.21 21.24 16.37
N PRO A 400 -24.45 22.53 16.70
CA PRO A 400 -23.64 23.25 17.68
C PRO A 400 -23.59 22.50 19.01
N THR A 401 -22.38 22.18 19.47
CA THR A 401 -22.23 21.65 20.82
C THR A 401 -22.46 22.78 21.86
N PRO A 402 -23.13 22.52 22.99
CA PRO A 402 -23.35 23.56 23.99
C PRO A 402 -22.02 24.05 24.59
N SER A 403 -21.64 25.29 24.26
CA SER A 403 -20.32 25.87 24.46
C SER A 403 -20.00 26.37 25.88
N LYS A 404 -20.87 26.21 26.89
CA LYS A 404 -20.59 26.79 28.21
C LYS A 404 -19.97 25.77 29.18
N PRO A 405 -18.67 25.91 29.53
CA PRO A 405 -18.17 25.35 30.78
C PRO A 405 -18.87 26.06 31.94
N ASP A 406 -19.25 25.28 32.94
CA ASP A 406 -19.81 25.77 34.19
C ASP A 406 -18.71 26.50 34.99
N GLN A 407 -18.38 27.73 34.59
CA GLN A 407 -17.65 28.67 35.43
C GLN A 407 -18.66 29.36 36.34
N GLY A 408 -18.94 28.74 37.47
CA GLY A 408 -19.70 29.37 38.54
C GLY A 408 -20.67 28.48 39.28
N GLN A 409 -20.22 27.37 39.87
CA GLN A 409 -20.88 26.79 41.05
C GLN A 409 -19.88 25.99 41.89
N HIS A 410 -19.08 26.70 42.69
CA HIS A 410 -18.61 26.17 43.96
C HIS A 410 -19.84 26.06 44.89
N GLY A 411 -20.51 24.91 44.89
CA GLY A 411 -21.69 24.70 45.71
C GLY A 411 -22.23 23.28 45.63
N THR A 412 -21.95 22.49 46.67
CA THR A 412 -22.68 21.30 47.13
C THR A 412 -22.76 20.08 46.20
N GLY A 413 -21.90 19.09 46.47
CA GLY A 413 -22.18 17.66 46.31
C GLY A 413 -22.52 17.17 44.90
N ARG A 414 -21.54 17.09 43.99
CA ARG A 414 -21.67 16.25 42.77
C ARG A 414 -21.95 14.80 43.20
N ARG A 415 -23.21 14.37 43.07
CA ARG A 415 -23.54 12.94 43.06
C ARG A 415 -22.77 12.33 41.89
N LYS A 416 -21.92 11.33 42.14
CA LYS A 416 -21.18 10.62 41.09
C LYS A 416 -22.22 10.04 40.12
N GLY A 417 -22.31 10.60 38.91
CA GLY A 417 -23.20 10.11 37.86
C GLY A 417 -22.92 8.63 37.56
N ARG A 418 -23.93 7.92 37.05
CA ARG A 418 -23.78 6.52 36.63
C ARG A 418 -22.76 6.46 35.50
N LYS A 419 -21.72 5.62 35.64
CA LYS A 419 -20.74 5.39 34.58
C LYS A 419 -21.26 4.39 33.55
N VAL A 420 -20.93 4.62 32.29
CA VAL A 420 -21.11 3.66 31.20
C VAL A 420 -19.76 3.37 30.57
N TYR A 421 -19.51 2.10 30.29
CA TYR A 421 -18.29 1.65 29.62
C TYR A 421 -18.57 1.47 28.13
N LEU A 422 -17.69 2.04 27.31
CA LEU A 422 -17.77 1.92 25.86
C LEU A 422 -17.13 0.61 25.40
N THR A 423 -17.67 0.06 24.32
CA THR A 423 -17.10 -1.08 23.61
C THR A 423 -16.38 -0.61 22.35
N GLY A 424 -15.19 -1.14 22.10
CA GLY A 424 -14.30 -0.73 21.00
C GLY A 424 -12.95 -0.21 21.53
N PRO A 425 -12.23 0.63 20.78
CA PRO A 425 -12.51 1.09 19.42
C PRO A 425 -12.36 -0.03 18.38
N THR A 426 -13.15 -0.01 17.32
CA THR A 426 -13.10 -1.00 16.22
C THR A 426 -12.95 -0.31 14.88
N ASN A 427 -12.18 -0.92 13.98
CA ASN A 427 -12.09 -0.52 12.58
C ASN A 427 -12.39 -1.75 11.68
N PRO A 428 -13.23 -1.62 10.64
CA PRO A 428 -13.61 -2.75 9.79
C PRO A 428 -12.49 -3.26 8.87
N LEU A 429 -11.42 -2.49 8.67
CA LEU A 429 -10.24 -2.87 7.89
C LEU A 429 -9.17 -3.57 8.75
N GLU A 430 -9.47 -3.91 10.01
CA GLU A 430 -8.57 -4.73 10.83
C GLU A 430 -8.38 -6.09 10.16
N MET A 431 -7.14 -6.42 9.79
CA MET A 431 -6.83 -7.63 9.04
C MET A 431 -7.03 -8.88 9.91
N SER A 432 -7.74 -9.86 9.35
CA SER A 432 -7.73 -11.25 9.79
C SER A 432 -6.88 -12.09 8.84
N PHE A 433 -6.32 -13.18 9.35
CA PHE A 433 -5.45 -14.07 8.59
C PHE A 433 -5.91 -15.52 8.75
N SER A 434 -5.74 -16.32 7.71
CA SER A 434 -5.95 -17.76 7.70
C SER A 434 -4.64 -18.47 7.35
N ASN A 435 -4.37 -19.61 7.99
CA ASN A 435 -3.13 -20.36 7.71
C ASN A 435 -3.24 -21.11 6.38
N MET A 436 -2.14 -21.22 5.64
CA MET A 436 -2.10 -21.89 4.33
C MET A 436 -2.09 -23.41 4.40
N THR A 437 -1.71 -24.00 5.53
CA THR A 437 -1.63 -25.46 5.72
C THR A 437 -3.00 -26.10 5.88
N LEU A 438 -3.14 -27.37 5.46
CA LEU A 438 -4.39 -28.13 5.57
C LEU A 438 -4.98 -28.13 6.99
N SER A 439 -4.15 -28.36 8.01
CA SER A 439 -4.57 -28.42 9.42
C SER A 439 -4.97 -27.05 9.99
N GLY A 440 -4.50 -25.97 9.37
CA GLY A 440 -4.70 -24.60 9.83
C GLY A 440 -5.78 -23.81 9.06
N ARG A 441 -6.12 -24.19 7.83
CA ARG A 441 -6.92 -23.36 6.91
C ARG A 441 -8.30 -22.92 7.41
N GLN A 442 -8.93 -23.69 8.31
CA GLN A 442 -10.24 -23.35 8.89
C GLN A 442 -10.15 -22.55 10.19
N ARG A 443 -8.94 -22.24 10.66
CA ARG A 443 -8.69 -21.57 11.94
C ARG A 443 -8.19 -20.15 11.70
N VAL A 444 -8.82 -19.20 12.37
CA VAL A 444 -8.36 -17.80 12.37
C VAL A 444 -6.99 -17.71 13.05
N VAL A 445 -6.06 -17.04 12.38
CA VAL A 445 -4.73 -16.68 12.90
C VAL A 445 -4.81 -15.31 13.55
N LYS A 446 -4.60 -15.26 14.86
CA LYS A 446 -4.49 -14.02 15.63
C LYS A 446 -3.03 -13.66 15.80
N VAL A 447 -2.69 -12.39 15.61
CA VAL A 447 -1.35 -11.90 15.88
C VAL A 447 -1.19 -11.67 17.38
N ASP A 448 -0.08 -12.14 17.93
CA ASP A 448 0.27 -11.96 19.33
C ASP A 448 0.41 -10.46 19.67
N PRO A 449 -0.13 -9.96 20.81
CA PRO A 449 -0.08 -8.56 21.19
C PRO A 449 1.32 -7.95 21.30
N GLU A 450 2.35 -8.78 21.52
CA GLU A 450 3.77 -8.38 21.60
C GLU A 450 4.46 -8.38 20.22
N SER A 451 3.81 -8.89 19.18
CA SER A 451 4.36 -8.85 17.82
C SER A 451 4.20 -7.47 17.20
N VAL A 452 5.13 -7.10 16.31
CA VAL A 452 5.16 -5.80 15.62
C VAL A 452 3.85 -5.52 14.88
N ASN A 453 3.26 -6.53 14.23
CA ASN A 453 2.00 -6.40 13.49
C ASN A 453 0.75 -6.71 14.34
N CYS A 454 0.82 -6.56 15.68
CA CYS A 454 -0.32 -6.81 16.56
C CYS A 454 -1.57 -5.99 16.20
N VAL A 455 -1.38 -4.79 15.63
CA VAL A 455 -2.43 -4.00 15.00
C VAL A 455 -2.14 -3.95 13.51
N SER A 456 -2.86 -4.76 12.75
CA SER A 456 -2.75 -4.82 11.28
C SER A 456 -4.02 -4.27 10.67
N ILE A 457 -3.91 -3.25 9.83
CA ILE A 457 -5.04 -2.60 9.16
C ILE A 457 -4.75 -2.61 7.67
N ASP A 458 -5.74 -3.03 6.89
CA ASP A 458 -5.69 -3.06 5.44
C ASP A 458 -5.66 -1.66 4.85
N ASP A 459 -4.50 -1.30 4.30
CA ASP A 459 -4.24 -0.01 3.68
C ASP A 459 -4.64 0.06 2.20
N ASP A 460 -4.87 -1.08 1.54
CA ASP A 460 -5.36 -1.13 0.17
C ASP A 460 -6.42 -2.22 -0.06
N PRO A 461 -7.66 -2.06 0.48
CA PRO A 461 -8.75 -3.04 0.33
C PRO A 461 -9.23 -3.25 -1.11
N ARG A 462 -8.83 -2.36 -2.02
CA ARG A 462 -9.11 -2.45 -3.46
C ARG A 462 -8.21 -3.47 -4.14
N ASN A 463 -7.01 -3.68 -3.60
CA ASN A 463 -6.11 -4.70 -4.10
C ASN A 463 -6.61 -6.08 -3.64
N LYS A 464 -7.07 -6.88 -4.61
CA LYS A 464 -7.61 -8.22 -4.37
C LYS A 464 -6.58 -9.34 -4.38
N PHE A 465 -5.32 -9.05 -4.71
CA PHE A 465 -4.25 -10.05 -4.66
C PHE A 465 -4.00 -10.51 -3.22
N SER A 466 -3.63 -11.77 -3.06
CA SER A 466 -3.37 -12.36 -1.75
C SER A 466 -2.18 -11.69 -1.06
N ARG A 467 -2.37 -11.30 0.21
CA ARG A 467 -1.30 -10.72 1.04
C ARG A 467 -0.80 -11.73 2.06
N LEU A 468 0.50 -12.03 1.99
CA LEU A 468 1.16 -13.00 2.85
C LEU A 468 1.62 -12.38 4.18
N MET A 469 1.40 -13.09 5.28
CA MET A 469 2.09 -12.91 6.57
C MET A 469 2.99 -14.12 6.83
N VAL A 470 4.21 -13.84 7.28
CA VAL A 470 5.16 -14.85 7.76
C VAL A 470 5.30 -14.71 9.27
N ALA A 471 5.26 -15.83 9.99
CA ALA A 471 5.44 -15.87 11.44
C ALA A 471 6.63 -16.76 11.82
N SER A 472 7.42 -16.33 12.80
CA SER A 472 8.49 -17.21 13.32
C SER A 472 7.94 -18.45 14.04
N PHE A 473 6.75 -18.31 14.64
CA PHE A 473 6.11 -19.34 15.43
C PHE A 473 4.60 -19.23 15.27
N ILE A 474 3.96 -20.39 15.07
CA ILE A 474 2.51 -20.55 15.08
C ILE A 474 2.17 -21.57 16.16
N GLY A 475 1.32 -21.17 17.09
CA GLY A 475 0.82 -22.05 18.15
C GLY A 475 -0.70 -22.09 18.18
N LEU A 476 -1.27 -23.18 18.67
CA LEU A 476 -2.71 -23.24 18.94
C LEU A 476 -3.02 -22.55 20.26
N ASN A 477 -4.18 -21.88 20.30
CA ASN A 477 -4.72 -21.42 21.56
C ASN A 477 -5.14 -22.64 22.44
N PRO A 478 -5.30 -22.47 23.76
CA PRO A 478 -5.66 -23.57 24.65
C PRO A 478 -6.99 -24.28 24.29
N THR A 479 -7.90 -23.59 23.59
CA THR A 479 -9.18 -24.17 23.16
C THR A 479 -9.10 -24.87 21.80
N GLY A 480 -7.98 -24.82 21.09
CA GLY A 480 -7.78 -25.40 19.75
C GLY A 480 -8.52 -24.71 18.58
N ASN A 481 -9.28 -23.64 18.84
CA ASN A 481 -10.16 -23.00 17.83
C ASN A 481 -9.46 -21.89 17.03
N SER A 482 -8.36 -21.32 17.52
CA SER A 482 -7.62 -20.27 16.82
C SER A 482 -6.12 -20.48 16.96
N MET A 483 -5.36 -19.98 15.99
CA MET A 483 -3.91 -19.96 16.05
C MET A 483 -3.40 -18.60 16.52
N VAL A 484 -2.22 -18.59 17.15
CA VAL A 484 -1.50 -17.40 17.58
C VAL A 484 -0.18 -17.35 16.84
N ALA A 485 0.02 -16.30 16.05
CA ALA A 485 1.24 -16.04 15.29
C ALA A 485 2.14 -15.04 16.04
N ARG A 486 3.44 -15.37 16.18
CA ARG A 486 4.45 -14.57 16.91
C ARG A 486 5.63 -14.17 16.04
N ASN A 487 6.18 -12.99 16.34
CA ASN A 487 7.25 -12.32 15.57
C ASN A 487 6.90 -12.33 14.08
N THR A 488 5.81 -11.64 13.76
CA THR A 488 5.22 -11.66 12.43
C THR A 488 5.84 -10.60 11.53
N THR A 489 5.80 -10.82 10.22
CA THR A 489 6.09 -9.84 9.18
C THR A 489 5.03 -9.96 8.10
N ILE A 490 4.37 -8.84 7.76
CA ILE A 490 3.44 -8.78 6.64
C ILE A 490 4.22 -8.42 5.39
N MET A 491 4.05 -9.21 4.34
CA MET A 491 4.72 -9.01 3.06
C MET A 491 3.97 -7.98 2.20
N PRO A 492 4.66 -7.31 1.26
CA PRO A 492 4.01 -6.47 0.26
C PRO A 492 2.97 -7.27 -0.55
N GLN A 493 1.91 -6.59 -1.01
CA GLN A 493 0.81 -7.21 -1.74
C GLN A 493 1.11 -7.25 -3.25
N ILE A 494 2.14 -8.01 -3.61
CA ILE A 494 2.59 -8.23 -4.99
C ILE A 494 1.85 -9.45 -5.56
N PRO A 495 1.33 -9.39 -6.81
CA PRO A 495 0.64 -10.51 -7.44
C PRO A 495 1.46 -11.81 -7.41
N ASP A 496 0.83 -12.94 -7.04
CA ASP A 496 1.45 -14.26 -6.91
C ASP A 496 2.65 -14.36 -5.95
N LEU A 497 3.00 -13.31 -5.19
CA LEU A 497 4.10 -13.39 -4.23
C LEU A 497 3.92 -14.54 -3.22
N PRO A 498 2.72 -14.82 -2.66
CA PRO A 498 2.54 -15.97 -1.79
C PRO A 498 2.84 -17.32 -2.48
N ALA A 499 2.42 -17.47 -3.74
CA ALA A 499 2.69 -18.66 -4.54
C ALA A 499 4.18 -18.79 -4.86
N LEU A 500 4.81 -17.72 -5.32
CA LEU A 500 6.24 -17.67 -5.63
C LEU A 500 7.09 -18.05 -4.41
N VAL A 501 6.83 -17.43 -3.27
CA VAL A 501 7.55 -17.68 -2.03
C VAL A 501 7.39 -19.13 -1.58
N THR A 502 6.18 -19.67 -1.65
CA THR A 502 5.91 -21.05 -1.28
C THR A 502 6.64 -22.02 -2.20
N LEU A 503 6.61 -21.79 -3.52
CA LEU A 503 7.33 -22.60 -4.50
C LEU A 503 8.85 -22.48 -4.36
N LEU A 504 9.39 -21.33 -3.96
CA LEU A 504 10.84 -21.18 -3.76
C LEU A 504 11.37 -22.07 -2.63
N PHE A 505 10.59 -22.29 -1.57
CA PHE A 505 11.06 -22.96 -0.36
C PHE A 505 10.40 -24.31 -0.07
N THR A 506 9.32 -24.67 -0.77
CA THR A 506 8.69 -25.99 -0.61
C THR A 506 9.67 -27.12 -0.96
N PRO A 507 9.74 -28.20 -0.17
CA PRO A 507 10.58 -29.36 -0.49
C PRO A 507 10.14 -30.05 -1.78
N TYR A 508 8.82 -30.26 -1.93
CA TYR A 508 8.21 -30.87 -3.09
C TYR A 508 7.00 -30.04 -3.57
N ALA A 509 6.78 -30.04 -4.88
CA ALA A 509 5.63 -29.37 -5.50
C ALA A 509 5.07 -30.20 -6.65
N GLU A 510 3.74 -30.28 -6.74
CA GLU A 510 3.00 -30.82 -7.87
C GLU A 510 2.09 -29.73 -8.44
N PHE A 511 2.38 -29.26 -9.66
CA PHE A 511 1.59 -28.20 -10.29
C PHE A 511 0.20 -28.68 -10.68
N ARG A 512 -0.76 -27.74 -10.68
CA ARG A 512 -2.14 -27.94 -11.11
C ARG A 512 -2.38 -27.20 -12.41
N THR A 513 -3.12 -27.82 -13.32
CA THR A 513 -3.61 -27.18 -14.56
C THR A 513 -5.13 -27.17 -14.57
N ASP A 514 -5.71 -26.32 -15.42
CA ASP A 514 -7.13 -26.43 -15.74
C ASP A 514 -7.43 -27.80 -16.41
N PRO A 515 -8.70 -28.25 -16.44
CA PRO A 515 -9.07 -29.54 -17.03
C PRO A 515 -8.66 -29.71 -18.49
N HIS A 516 -8.47 -28.62 -19.23
CA HIS A 516 -8.03 -28.65 -20.63
C HIS A 516 -6.51 -28.47 -20.80
N ARG A 517 -5.74 -28.37 -19.71
CA ARG A 517 -4.28 -28.09 -19.69
C ARG A 517 -3.89 -26.89 -20.56
N LYS A 518 -4.72 -25.86 -20.63
CA LYS A 518 -4.40 -24.60 -21.31
C LYS A 518 -3.57 -23.67 -20.43
N GLU A 519 -3.70 -23.77 -19.11
CA GLU A 519 -2.98 -22.90 -18.19
C GLU A 519 -2.69 -23.59 -16.84
N TYR A 520 -1.71 -23.06 -16.12
CA TYR A 520 -1.46 -23.40 -14.72
C TYR A 520 -2.47 -22.68 -13.82
N ILE A 521 -3.07 -23.39 -12.89
CA ILE A 521 -4.06 -22.84 -11.95
C ILE A 521 -3.57 -22.83 -10.50
N GLY A 522 -2.47 -23.52 -10.20
CA GLY A 522 -1.97 -23.65 -8.83
C GLY A 522 -0.87 -24.70 -8.68
N ALA A 523 -0.60 -25.07 -7.43
CA ALA A 523 0.31 -26.16 -7.08
C ALA A 523 0.03 -26.69 -5.67
N LEU A 524 0.18 -27.99 -5.46
CA LEU A 524 0.23 -28.59 -4.13
C LEU A 524 1.69 -28.63 -3.66
N CYS A 525 1.95 -28.07 -2.48
CA CYS A 525 3.28 -27.90 -1.90
C CYS A 525 3.35 -28.61 -0.54
N GLY A 526 4.44 -29.33 -0.28
CA GLY A 526 4.63 -30.06 0.97
C GLY A 526 5.81 -31.03 0.90
N LEU A 527 5.68 -32.14 1.62
CA LEU A 527 6.68 -33.23 1.58
C LEU A 527 6.44 -34.22 0.43
N GLY A 528 5.29 -34.15 -0.24
CA GLY A 528 4.90 -35.07 -1.30
C GLY A 528 4.23 -36.34 -0.75
N TYR A 529 4.40 -37.42 -1.49
CA TYR A 529 3.73 -38.70 -1.25
C TYR A 529 4.73 -39.86 -1.21
N ASP A 530 4.36 -40.94 -0.54
CA ASP A 530 5.16 -42.17 -0.45
C ASP A 530 4.93 -43.11 -1.64
N GLU A 531 5.54 -44.29 -1.61
CA GLU A 531 5.41 -45.30 -2.68
C GLU A 531 3.98 -45.83 -2.85
N ASP A 532 3.16 -45.74 -1.80
CA ASP A 532 1.75 -46.16 -1.80
C ASP A 532 0.79 -45.04 -2.28
N ASN A 533 1.34 -43.89 -2.72
CA ASN A 533 0.62 -42.66 -3.08
C ASN A 533 -0.13 -42.00 -1.92
N LEU A 534 0.30 -42.23 -0.68
CA LEU A 534 -0.23 -41.57 0.49
C LEU A 534 0.57 -40.29 0.79
N PRO A 535 -0.10 -39.18 1.18
CA PRO A 535 0.60 -37.97 1.58
C PRO A 535 1.52 -38.23 2.79
N ILE A 536 2.77 -37.75 2.74
CA ILE A 536 3.76 -37.98 3.81
C ILE A 536 3.39 -37.20 5.09
N LEU A 537 2.95 -35.94 4.94
CA LEU A 537 2.57 -35.08 6.06
C LEU A 537 1.39 -34.17 5.67
N PRO A 538 0.18 -34.74 5.53
CA PRO A 538 -0.97 -34.06 4.94
C PRO A 538 -1.35 -32.77 5.68
N ASP A 539 -1.23 -32.76 7.01
CA ASP A 539 -1.56 -31.61 7.84
C ASP A 539 -0.79 -30.32 7.50
N HIS A 540 0.37 -30.46 6.85
CA HIS A 540 1.28 -29.36 6.51
C HIS A 540 1.29 -29.07 5.01
N ASP A 541 0.51 -29.79 4.21
CA ASP A 541 0.38 -29.53 2.79
C ASP A 541 -0.33 -28.18 2.57
N ILE A 542 0.16 -27.43 1.57
CA ILE A 542 -0.34 -26.13 1.15
C ILE A 542 -0.84 -26.26 -0.28
N GLU A 543 -2.14 -26.04 -0.50
CA GLU A 543 -2.69 -25.90 -1.85
C GLU A 543 -2.64 -24.43 -2.27
N LEU A 544 -1.89 -24.13 -3.32
CA LEU A 544 -1.78 -22.82 -3.92
C LEU A 544 -2.79 -22.65 -5.05
N THR A 545 -3.30 -21.43 -5.20
CA THR A 545 -4.04 -20.99 -6.38
C THR A 545 -3.31 -19.80 -6.99
N PHE A 546 -3.12 -19.81 -8.30
CA PHE A 546 -2.46 -18.71 -9.00
C PHE A 546 -3.47 -17.61 -9.33
N GLU A 547 -3.08 -16.36 -9.09
CA GLU A 547 -3.88 -15.15 -9.30
C GLU A 547 -3.47 -14.42 -10.57
N THR A 548 -2.41 -14.89 -11.24
CA THR A 548 -1.96 -14.38 -12.53
C THR A 548 -1.60 -15.52 -13.49
N HIS A 549 -1.37 -15.19 -14.75
CA HIS A 549 -0.94 -16.16 -15.75
C HIS A 549 0.49 -16.67 -15.48
N PHE A 550 0.59 -17.87 -14.90
CA PHE A 550 1.85 -18.53 -14.54
C PHE A 550 2.37 -19.41 -15.69
N THR A 551 3.67 -19.35 -16.00
CA THR A 551 4.24 -20.06 -17.16
C THR A 551 5.39 -21.01 -16.82
N THR A 552 5.77 -21.86 -17.78
CA THR A 552 6.95 -22.74 -17.69
C THR A 552 8.26 -21.95 -17.51
N GLU A 553 8.35 -20.74 -18.05
CA GLU A 553 9.48 -19.83 -17.83
C GLU A 553 9.56 -19.38 -16.37
N ASP A 554 8.42 -19.14 -15.72
CA ASP A 554 8.40 -18.78 -14.29
C ASP A 554 8.93 -19.93 -13.43
N ILE A 555 8.55 -21.18 -13.76
CA ILE A 555 9.08 -22.39 -13.12
C ILE A 555 10.60 -22.50 -13.34
N ALA A 556 11.08 -22.21 -14.55
CA ALA A 556 12.50 -22.22 -14.86
C ALA A 556 13.29 -21.20 -14.02
N LEU A 557 12.79 -19.97 -13.90
CA LEU A 557 13.41 -18.93 -13.06
C LEU A 557 13.39 -19.31 -11.57
N ILE A 558 12.31 -19.93 -11.08
CA ILE A 558 12.26 -20.46 -9.71
C ILE A 558 13.34 -21.52 -9.51
N ASN A 559 13.48 -22.44 -10.48
CA ASN A 559 14.50 -23.47 -10.45
C ASN A 559 15.92 -22.89 -10.51
N GLU A 560 16.16 -21.78 -11.22
CA GLU A 560 17.46 -21.09 -11.19
C GLU A 560 17.81 -20.58 -9.80
N VAL A 561 16.85 -20.00 -9.08
CA VAL A 561 17.05 -19.55 -7.70
C VAL A 561 17.26 -20.73 -6.76
N ARG A 562 16.45 -21.80 -6.87
CA ARG A 562 16.61 -23.02 -6.06
C ARG A 562 17.97 -23.68 -6.31
N MET A 563 18.41 -23.74 -7.56
CA MET A 563 19.73 -24.25 -7.94
C MET A 563 20.85 -23.42 -7.31
N ALA A 564 20.74 -22.09 -7.32
CA ALA A 564 21.74 -21.23 -6.68
C ALA A 564 21.83 -21.47 -5.16
N ILE A 565 20.67 -21.67 -4.48
CA ILE A 565 20.62 -22.03 -3.06
C ILE A 565 21.28 -23.40 -2.83
N ASN A 566 20.94 -24.40 -3.63
CA ASN A 566 21.50 -25.75 -3.53
C ASN A 566 23.02 -25.76 -3.73
N ILE A 567 23.52 -25.02 -4.72
CA ILE A 567 24.96 -24.90 -4.98
C ILE A 567 25.67 -24.24 -3.80
N ALA A 568 25.11 -23.15 -3.27
CA ALA A 568 25.70 -22.39 -2.17
C ALA A 568 25.71 -23.14 -0.83
N LEU A 569 24.68 -23.93 -0.53
CA LEU A 569 24.51 -24.60 0.77
C LEU A 569 24.86 -26.09 0.74
N GLY A 570 24.67 -26.76 -0.39
CA GLY A 570 24.77 -28.21 -0.53
C GLY A 570 26.14 -28.72 -1.00
N SER A 571 27.14 -27.85 -1.14
CA SER A 571 28.51 -28.28 -1.47
C SER A 571 29.41 -28.26 -0.24
N ASP A 572 29.98 -29.42 0.13
CA ASP A 572 30.96 -29.54 1.22
C ASP A 572 32.22 -28.68 0.98
N SER A 573 32.45 -28.30 -0.28
CA SER A 573 33.55 -27.42 -0.70
C SER A 573 33.22 -25.92 -0.64
N ALA A 574 31.98 -25.51 -0.32
CA ALA A 574 31.58 -24.10 -0.26
C ALA A 574 32.44 -23.28 0.72
N ILE A 575 32.94 -23.91 1.79
CA ILE A 575 33.82 -23.30 2.80
C ILE A 575 35.17 -22.85 2.18
N GLN A 576 35.57 -23.44 1.06
CA GLN A 576 36.84 -23.15 0.37
C GLN A 576 36.66 -22.21 -0.83
N TRP A 577 35.45 -21.72 -1.11
CA TRP A 577 35.21 -20.87 -2.28
C TRP A 577 35.70 -19.45 -2.05
N GLU A 578 36.30 -18.88 -3.11
CA GLU A 578 36.61 -17.46 -3.13
C GLU A 578 35.34 -16.60 -3.10
N GLU A 579 35.40 -15.43 -2.46
CA GLU A 579 34.27 -14.50 -2.34
C GLU A 579 33.61 -14.18 -3.70
N ASN A 580 34.40 -14.12 -4.77
CA ASN A 580 33.92 -13.86 -6.13
C ASN A 580 32.93 -14.91 -6.64
N ILE A 581 33.11 -16.19 -6.26
CA ILE A 581 32.23 -17.29 -6.69
C ILE A 581 30.89 -17.16 -5.98
N ILE A 582 30.90 -16.96 -4.66
CA ILE A 582 29.68 -16.77 -3.85
C ILE A 582 28.91 -15.55 -4.35
N TYR A 583 29.60 -14.44 -4.60
CA TYR A 583 28.99 -13.24 -5.17
C TYR A 583 28.32 -13.53 -6.52
N SER A 584 28.96 -14.28 -7.42
CA SER A 584 28.37 -14.61 -8.72
C SER A 584 27.09 -15.44 -8.62
N ILE A 585 27.02 -16.37 -7.65
CA ILE A 585 25.85 -17.22 -7.40
C ILE A 585 24.71 -16.37 -6.81
N GLN A 586 25.03 -15.52 -5.83
CA GLN A 586 24.09 -14.59 -5.22
C GLN A 586 23.53 -13.61 -6.27
N GLU A 587 24.38 -13.08 -7.14
CA GLU A 587 23.98 -12.15 -8.18
C GLU A 587 23.09 -12.80 -9.24
N LYS A 588 23.40 -14.06 -9.62
CA LYS A 588 22.51 -14.84 -10.49
C LYS A 588 21.15 -15.08 -9.84
N ALA A 589 21.12 -15.51 -8.58
CA ALA A 589 19.87 -15.71 -7.83
C ALA A 589 19.06 -14.40 -7.72
N ARG A 590 19.73 -13.28 -7.41
CA ARG A 590 19.12 -11.95 -7.34
C ARG A 590 18.51 -11.55 -8.68
N THR A 591 19.23 -11.77 -9.78
CA THR A 591 18.78 -11.41 -11.13
C THR A 591 17.55 -12.21 -11.55
N SER A 592 17.55 -13.54 -11.37
CA SER A 592 16.39 -14.40 -11.67
C SER A 592 15.19 -14.07 -10.78
N LEU A 593 15.43 -13.76 -9.50
CA LEU A 593 14.38 -13.34 -8.58
C LEU A 593 13.75 -12.00 -8.99
N LEU A 594 14.56 -11.01 -9.36
CA LEU A 594 14.05 -9.73 -9.84
C LEU A 594 13.33 -9.88 -11.18
N ALA A 595 13.78 -10.76 -12.07
CA ALA A 595 13.07 -11.06 -13.31
C ALA A 595 11.67 -11.62 -13.02
N LEU A 596 11.51 -12.50 -12.02
CA LEU A 596 10.22 -13.01 -11.58
C LEU A 596 9.30 -11.91 -11.01
N LEU A 597 9.85 -11.04 -10.16
CA LEU A 597 9.08 -9.98 -9.49
C LEU A 597 8.73 -8.82 -10.44
N ASN A 598 9.55 -8.54 -11.43
CA ASN A 598 9.36 -7.42 -12.37
C ASN A 598 8.47 -7.78 -13.56
N LYS A 599 8.10 -9.06 -13.72
CA LYS A 599 7.23 -9.50 -14.80
C LYS A 599 5.82 -8.99 -14.52
N LEU A 600 5.34 -8.06 -15.34
CA LEU A 600 3.92 -7.66 -15.34
C LEU A 600 3.10 -8.86 -15.81
N LYS A 601 2.39 -9.51 -14.88
CA LYS A 601 1.51 -10.63 -15.19
C LYS A 601 0.07 -10.16 -15.23
N ALA A 602 -0.66 -10.53 -16.27
CA ALA A 602 -2.08 -10.24 -16.35
C ALA A 602 -2.82 -10.97 -15.20
N PRO A 603 -3.70 -10.27 -14.45
CA PRO A 603 -4.54 -10.92 -13.46
C PRO A 603 -5.37 -12.02 -14.12
N SER A 604 -5.51 -13.16 -13.42
CA SER A 604 -6.37 -14.26 -13.83
C SER A 604 -7.37 -14.56 -12.71
N GLU A 605 -8.57 -15.00 -13.08
CA GLU A 605 -9.56 -15.42 -12.09
C GLU A 605 -9.07 -16.73 -11.43
N PRO A 606 -8.94 -16.77 -10.08
CA PRO A 606 -8.47 -17.95 -9.37
C PRO A 606 -9.34 -19.18 -9.65
N LYS A 607 -8.74 -20.28 -10.11
CA LYS A 607 -9.44 -21.53 -10.41
C LYS A 607 -9.07 -22.61 -9.41
N THR A 608 -10.08 -23.23 -8.80
CA THR A 608 -9.89 -24.33 -7.87
C THR A 608 -9.69 -25.65 -8.60
N PHE A 609 -8.69 -26.41 -8.17
CA PHE A 609 -8.52 -27.79 -8.63
C PHE A 609 -9.59 -28.71 -8.02
N ALA A 610 -10.07 -29.70 -8.79
CA ALA A 610 -11.19 -30.54 -8.37
C ALA A 610 -10.86 -31.48 -7.19
N SER A 611 -9.63 -31.99 -7.14
CA SER A 611 -9.14 -32.92 -6.11
C SER A 611 -8.12 -32.24 -5.19
N LEU A 612 -8.60 -31.30 -4.37
CA LEU A 612 -7.76 -30.52 -3.46
C LEU A 612 -7.01 -31.43 -2.47
N TYR A 613 -5.73 -31.13 -2.21
CA TYR A 613 -4.84 -31.85 -1.29
C TYR A 613 -4.59 -33.32 -1.62
N GLU A 614 -4.92 -33.77 -2.84
CA GLU A 614 -4.57 -35.10 -3.31
C GLU A 614 -3.33 -35.04 -4.21
N TRP A 615 -2.28 -35.76 -3.83
CA TRP A 615 -1.07 -35.91 -4.62
C TRP A 615 -1.25 -36.90 -5.78
N ASN A 616 -0.29 -36.87 -6.71
CA ASN A 616 -0.17 -37.77 -7.86
C ASN A 616 -1.41 -37.77 -8.78
N LYS A 617 -1.91 -36.57 -9.11
CA LYS A 617 -3.08 -36.40 -10.00
C LYS A 617 -2.74 -35.98 -11.42
N VAL A 618 -1.45 -35.78 -11.71
CA VAL A 618 -0.96 -35.40 -13.04
C VAL A 618 -0.52 -36.65 -13.78
N ASP A 619 -1.02 -36.85 -15.01
CA ASP A 619 -0.56 -37.94 -15.86
C ASP A 619 0.94 -37.75 -16.20
N PRO A 620 1.80 -38.74 -15.88
CA PRO A 620 3.24 -38.67 -16.11
C PRO A 620 3.64 -38.32 -17.55
N ALA A 621 2.81 -38.62 -18.55
CA ALA A 621 3.09 -38.30 -19.95
C ALA A 621 3.22 -36.80 -20.24
N TYR A 622 2.66 -35.94 -19.38
CA TYR A 622 2.69 -34.49 -19.55
C TYR A 622 3.72 -33.81 -18.65
N VAL A 623 4.38 -34.55 -17.76
CA VAL A 623 5.37 -33.99 -16.84
C VAL A 623 6.68 -33.71 -17.59
N LEU A 624 7.10 -32.46 -17.56
CA LEU A 624 8.35 -31.98 -18.13
C LEU A 624 9.43 -32.03 -17.04
N HIS A 625 10.21 -33.12 -17.06
CA HIS A 625 11.32 -33.30 -16.13
C HIS A 625 12.52 -32.43 -16.49
N HIS A 626 13.21 -31.89 -15.48
CA HIS A 626 14.51 -31.26 -15.69
C HIS A 626 15.59 -32.31 -16.03
N ASN A 627 16.60 -31.90 -16.79
CA ASN A 627 17.64 -32.82 -17.31
C ASN A 627 18.86 -32.99 -16.37
N LEU A 628 18.84 -32.38 -15.19
CA LEU A 628 19.89 -32.51 -14.19
C LEU A 628 19.73 -33.84 -13.44
N ARG A 629 20.79 -34.66 -13.40
CA ARG A 629 20.88 -35.91 -12.62
C ARG A 629 22.21 -35.92 -11.89
N ASP A 630 22.19 -36.32 -10.61
CA ASP A 630 23.37 -36.48 -9.76
C ASP A 630 24.24 -35.21 -9.63
N THR A 631 23.61 -34.04 -9.56
CA THR A 631 24.31 -32.75 -9.41
C THR A 631 23.93 -32.09 -8.10
N THR A 632 24.86 -31.38 -7.45
CA THR A 632 24.56 -30.53 -6.27
C THR A 632 23.53 -29.44 -6.55
N ALA A 633 23.26 -29.12 -7.82
CA ALA A 633 22.23 -28.19 -8.27
C ALA A 633 20.79 -28.69 -8.03
N ASP A 634 20.57 -30.01 -7.98
CA ASP A 634 19.28 -30.64 -7.67
C ASP A 634 19.47 -31.57 -6.47
N SER A 635 19.03 -31.12 -5.30
CA SER A 635 19.28 -31.81 -4.03
C SER A 635 18.00 -32.42 -3.48
N SER A 636 18.02 -33.73 -3.27
CA SER A 636 16.96 -34.47 -2.56
C SER A 636 16.92 -34.15 -1.06
N HIS A 637 17.98 -33.58 -0.50
CA HIS A 637 18.11 -33.29 0.94
C HIS A 637 17.88 -31.82 1.29
N LEU A 638 17.85 -30.91 0.29
CA LEU A 638 17.62 -29.48 0.49
C LEU A 638 16.39 -28.99 -0.29
N LEU A 639 16.55 -28.61 -1.56
CA LEU A 639 15.46 -28.17 -2.42
C LEU A 639 15.48 -28.96 -3.74
N ARG A 640 14.46 -29.80 -3.97
CA ARG A 640 14.31 -30.51 -5.24
C ARG A 640 13.90 -29.54 -6.35
N LEU A 641 14.46 -29.64 -7.55
CA LEU A 641 14.00 -28.82 -8.66
C LEU A 641 12.58 -29.24 -9.09
N HIS A 642 11.78 -28.25 -9.47
CA HIS A 642 10.39 -28.46 -9.85
C HIS A 642 10.28 -29.02 -11.26
N ASN A 643 9.38 -29.97 -11.46
CA ASN A 643 8.99 -30.44 -12.78
C ASN A 643 7.82 -29.60 -13.28
N ALA A 644 7.86 -29.19 -14.55
CA ALA A 644 6.77 -28.45 -15.17
C ALA A 644 5.73 -29.42 -15.79
N ILE A 645 4.63 -28.88 -16.31
CA ILE A 645 3.60 -29.63 -17.05
C ILE A 645 3.48 -29.05 -18.46
N SER A 646 3.41 -29.90 -19.47
CA SER A 646 3.19 -29.47 -20.86
C SER A 646 1.75 -28.97 -21.03
N LEU A 647 1.59 -27.75 -21.54
CA LEU A 647 0.27 -27.17 -21.83
C LEU A 647 -0.17 -27.48 -23.27
N VAL A 648 -1.47 -27.43 -23.53
CA VAL A 648 -2.06 -27.58 -24.86
C VAL A 648 -1.77 -26.32 -25.68
N GLY A 649 -1.01 -26.47 -26.76
CA GLY A 649 -0.52 -25.34 -27.57
C GLY A 649 0.98 -25.11 -27.42
N ASP A 650 1.60 -25.67 -26.37
CA ASP A 650 3.04 -25.93 -26.37
C ASP A 650 3.26 -26.99 -27.46
N ASN A 651 3.60 -26.56 -28.67
CA ASN A 651 3.88 -27.48 -29.75
C ASN A 651 4.93 -28.49 -29.24
N VAL A 652 4.54 -29.76 -29.17
CA VAL A 652 5.47 -30.88 -28.94
C VAL A 652 6.58 -30.90 -30.02
N GLU A 653 6.39 -30.14 -31.11
CA GLU A 653 7.40 -29.84 -32.12
C GLU A 653 8.31 -28.63 -31.84
N THR A 654 7.90 -27.62 -31.05
CA THR A 654 8.81 -26.49 -30.71
C THR A 654 9.81 -26.84 -29.62
N ASN A 655 9.55 -27.83 -28.77
CA ASN A 655 10.60 -28.40 -27.91
C ASN A 655 11.58 -29.33 -28.66
N ARG A 656 11.27 -29.73 -29.90
CA ARG A 656 12.26 -30.27 -30.84
C ARG A 656 13.01 -29.18 -31.62
N LYS A 657 12.42 -27.99 -31.82
CA LYS A 657 13.05 -26.87 -32.56
C LYS A 657 13.82 -25.87 -31.66
N ALA A 658 13.57 -25.83 -30.35
CA ALA A 658 14.41 -25.12 -29.38
C ALA A 658 15.72 -25.87 -29.08
N ARG A 659 15.82 -27.14 -29.50
CA ARG A 659 17.11 -27.78 -29.80
C ARG A 659 17.58 -27.32 -31.18
N GLY A 660 17.87 -26.03 -31.30
CA GLY A 660 18.66 -25.48 -32.38
C GLY A 660 20.11 -25.94 -32.27
N GLY A 661 20.35 -27.24 -32.38
CA GLY A 661 21.60 -27.75 -32.91
C GLY A 661 21.46 -27.65 -34.42
N THR A 662 22.25 -26.79 -35.05
CA THR A 662 22.51 -26.85 -36.49
C THR A 662 22.54 -28.31 -36.93
N HIS A 663 21.74 -28.70 -37.93
CA HIS A 663 21.95 -29.96 -38.62
C HIS A 663 23.34 -29.91 -39.26
N GLN A 664 24.38 -30.18 -38.49
CA GLN A 664 25.70 -30.50 -39.00
C GLN A 664 25.62 -31.92 -39.50
N GLU A 665 25.88 -32.12 -40.79
CA GLU A 665 25.91 -33.45 -41.39
C GLU A 665 26.76 -34.41 -40.54
N PRO A 666 26.37 -35.70 -40.42
CA PRO A 666 27.14 -36.71 -39.68
C PRO A 666 28.63 -36.75 -40.07
N LYS A 667 28.97 -36.36 -41.31
CA LYS A 667 30.34 -36.20 -41.79
C LYS A 667 31.14 -35.12 -41.06
N ASN A 668 30.51 -33.99 -40.72
CA ASN A 668 31.16 -32.87 -40.02
C ASN A 668 31.44 -33.22 -38.55
N LEU A 669 30.50 -33.88 -37.88
CA LEU A 669 30.68 -34.32 -36.49
C LEU A 669 31.77 -35.41 -36.36
N LEU A 670 31.90 -36.29 -37.37
CA LEU A 670 32.99 -37.26 -37.42
C LEU A 670 34.35 -36.61 -37.72
N ARG A 671 34.38 -35.51 -38.48
CA ARG A 671 35.59 -34.71 -38.68
C ARG A 671 35.99 -33.98 -37.40
N HIS A 672 35.03 -33.39 -36.70
CA HIS A 672 35.24 -32.78 -35.38
C HIS A 672 35.77 -33.80 -34.37
N HIS A 673 35.27 -35.05 -34.37
CA HIS A 673 35.85 -36.12 -33.55
C HIS A 673 37.34 -36.33 -33.82
N ALA A 674 37.77 -36.40 -35.09
CA ALA A 674 39.17 -36.57 -35.46
C ALA A 674 40.03 -35.37 -35.05
N GLU A 675 39.46 -34.15 -35.09
CA GLU A 675 40.11 -32.94 -34.57
C GLU A 675 40.29 -33.00 -33.05
N LEU A 676 39.28 -33.45 -32.31
CA LEU A 676 39.38 -33.67 -30.85
C LEU A 676 40.41 -34.74 -30.50
N GLU A 677 40.54 -35.81 -31.29
CA GLU A 677 41.59 -36.83 -31.11
C GLU A 677 43.00 -36.24 -31.32
N CYS A 678 43.15 -35.30 -32.26
CA CYS A 678 44.40 -34.58 -32.47
C CYS A 678 44.70 -33.62 -31.30
N ILE A 679 43.69 -32.87 -30.83
CA ILE A 679 43.83 -31.92 -29.72
C ILE A 679 44.08 -32.65 -28.39
N ALA A 680 43.48 -33.83 -28.17
CA ALA A 680 43.70 -34.65 -26.98
C ALA A 680 45.17 -35.05 -26.82
N ASN A 681 45.89 -35.22 -27.93
CA ASN A 681 47.33 -35.52 -27.95
C ASN A 681 48.22 -34.26 -27.93
N SER A 682 47.62 -33.07 -27.84
CA SER A 682 48.33 -31.79 -27.70
C SER A 682 48.40 -31.35 -26.23
N HIS A 683 49.31 -30.45 -25.85
CA HIS A 683 49.38 -29.87 -24.50
C HIS A 683 48.61 -28.54 -24.39
N LEU A 684 47.45 -28.42 -25.05
CA LEU A 684 46.67 -27.20 -25.10
C LEU A 684 45.97 -26.91 -23.75
N ARG A 685 46.29 -25.76 -23.15
CA ARG A 685 45.66 -25.25 -21.90
C ARG A 685 44.59 -24.18 -22.19
N LYS A 686 43.64 -24.51 -23.06
CA LYS A 686 42.47 -23.66 -23.34
C LYS A 686 41.20 -24.53 -23.31
N PRO A 687 40.03 -23.94 -22.99
CA PRO A 687 38.77 -24.67 -23.03
C PRO A 687 38.48 -25.18 -24.45
N ILE A 688 38.08 -26.45 -24.56
CA ILE A 688 37.78 -27.12 -25.83
C ILE A 688 36.34 -27.62 -25.76
N HIS A 689 35.54 -27.29 -26.77
CA HIS A 689 34.15 -27.72 -26.88
C HIS A 689 34.03 -28.99 -27.73
N CYS A 690 33.30 -29.98 -27.24
CA CYS A 690 32.94 -31.18 -27.98
C CYS A 690 31.53 -31.05 -28.52
N GLU A 691 31.39 -30.91 -29.84
CA GLU A 691 30.09 -30.77 -30.54
C GLU A 691 29.27 -32.08 -30.52
N LEU A 692 29.90 -33.24 -30.32
CA LEU A 692 29.23 -34.54 -30.22
C LEU A 692 28.51 -34.74 -28.88
N CYS A 693 29.09 -34.21 -27.80
CA CYS A 693 28.58 -34.37 -26.45
C CYS A 693 27.96 -33.09 -25.88
N HIS A 694 28.17 -31.95 -26.55
CA HIS A 694 27.89 -30.59 -26.08
C HIS A 694 28.51 -30.30 -24.70
N VAL A 695 29.76 -30.72 -24.52
CA VAL A 695 30.53 -30.55 -23.27
C VAL A 695 31.76 -29.70 -23.56
N THR A 696 32.04 -28.71 -22.72
CA THR A 696 33.29 -27.94 -22.77
C THR A 696 34.23 -28.47 -21.70
N VAL A 697 35.40 -28.96 -22.11
CA VAL A 697 36.47 -29.42 -21.23
C VAL A 697 37.53 -28.34 -21.08
N THR A 698 38.18 -28.25 -19.92
CA THR A 698 39.04 -27.10 -19.59
C THR A 698 40.45 -27.16 -20.20
N ASN A 699 40.93 -28.35 -20.58
CA ASN A 699 42.23 -28.55 -21.22
C ASN A 699 42.29 -29.89 -21.98
N SER A 700 43.38 -30.11 -22.73
CA SER A 700 43.57 -31.31 -23.54
C SER A 700 43.73 -32.63 -22.76
N GLN A 701 44.18 -32.59 -21.50
CA GLN A 701 44.29 -33.79 -20.66
C GLN A 701 42.90 -34.32 -20.27
N ILE A 702 42.00 -33.42 -19.91
CA ILE A 702 40.60 -33.76 -19.63
C ILE A 702 39.87 -34.15 -20.92
N LEU A 703 40.23 -33.54 -22.06
CA LEU A 703 39.72 -33.96 -23.36
C LEU A 703 40.08 -35.43 -23.67
N ALA A 704 41.31 -35.87 -23.40
CA ALA A 704 41.74 -37.25 -23.64
C ALA A 704 40.91 -38.27 -22.84
N ILE A 705 40.51 -37.91 -21.61
CA ILE A 705 39.61 -38.72 -20.78
C ILE A 705 38.18 -38.66 -21.35
N HIS A 706 37.70 -37.46 -21.72
CA HIS A 706 36.36 -37.24 -22.27
C HIS A 706 36.08 -38.09 -23.52
N ILE A 707 37.01 -38.12 -24.48
CA ILE A 707 36.82 -38.85 -25.75
C ILE A 707 36.79 -40.37 -25.58
N GLN A 708 37.29 -40.89 -24.45
CA GLN A 708 37.23 -42.31 -24.09
C GLN A 708 35.98 -42.69 -23.30
N THR A 709 35.11 -41.73 -22.95
CA THR A 709 33.87 -42.03 -22.21
C THR A 709 32.87 -42.81 -23.08
N ASP A 710 32.13 -43.73 -22.45
CA ASP A 710 31.09 -44.53 -23.13
C ASP A 710 30.05 -43.65 -23.83
N ARG A 711 29.72 -42.49 -23.25
CA ARG A 711 28.81 -41.51 -23.86
C ARG A 711 29.35 -40.98 -25.19
N HIS A 712 30.63 -40.58 -25.23
CA HIS A 712 31.26 -40.05 -26.44
C HIS A 712 31.41 -41.12 -27.52
N LEU A 713 31.89 -42.32 -27.14
CA LEU A 713 32.05 -43.46 -28.05
C LEU A 713 30.71 -43.91 -28.65
N ASN A 714 29.63 -43.93 -27.87
CA ASN A 714 28.29 -44.25 -28.35
C ASN A 714 27.75 -43.20 -29.34
N MET A 715 28.02 -41.91 -29.14
CA MET A 715 27.64 -40.88 -30.10
C MET A 715 28.45 -40.98 -31.39
N VAL A 716 29.76 -41.23 -31.31
CA VAL A 716 30.59 -41.49 -32.50
C VAL A 716 30.08 -42.71 -33.27
N LYS A 717 29.70 -43.79 -32.57
CA LYS A 717 29.13 -45.00 -33.20
C LYS A 717 27.84 -44.69 -33.95
N LYS A 718 26.90 -43.95 -33.33
CA LYS A 718 25.65 -43.50 -33.98
C LYS A 718 25.91 -42.65 -35.22
N MET A 719 26.90 -41.75 -35.18
CA MET A 719 27.26 -40.92 -36.33
C MET A 719 27.93 -41.72 -37.46
N ARG A 720 28.67 -42.80 -37.13
CA ARG A 720 29.23 -43.73 -38.13
C ARG A 720 28.16 -44.58 -38.80
N GLU A 721 27.14 -44.98 -38.05
CA GLU A 721 25.97 -45.71 -38.56
C GLU A 721 25.12 -44.82 -39.47
N ALA A 722 24.83 -43.58 -39.05
CA ALA A 722 24.12 -42.57 -39.83
C ALA A 722 24.88 -42.03 -41.07
N LYS A 723 26.14 -42.44 -41.30
CA LYS A 723 26.91 -42.14 -42.52
C LYS A 723 26.74 -43.23 -43.60
N LYS A 724 26.22 -44.41 -43.23
CA LYS A 724 26.02 -45.56 -44.13
C LYS A 724 24.65 -45.59 -44.78
N ASP A 725 23.67 -44.93 -44.16
CA ASP A 725 22.39 -44.55 -44.75
C ASP A 725 22.53 -43.24 -45.53
#